data_AF-A0A956LFK6-F1
#
_entry.id   AF-A0A956LFK6-F1
#
_cell.length_a   1.000
_cell.length_b   1.000
_cell.length_c   1.000
_cell.angle_alpha   90.00
_cell.angle_beta   90.00
_cell.angle_gamma   90.00
#
_symmetry.space_group_name_H-M   'P 1'
#
loop_
_entity.id
_entity.type
_entity.pdbx_description
1 polymer ?
#
loop_
_entity_poly.entity_id
_entity_poly.type
_entity_poly.pdbx_seq_one_letter_code
_entity_poly.pdbx_strand_id
1 'polypeptide(L)'
;MYALGRIFGAVFDGYLAAFGWLSPAWSLALLSMLLGVLMLYAFKWVGNPSALERSQARMQAHLMEMRLFDNEPRVVLRSMGRLLWWNLRFFLASLRPAVLATLPMVLLFVQMEHYYGVRAIEPGETVIVTAELVGGDPTLREAITLTPTRGRARVTSSPVRARTPGPLDKVSWQVRGLEQGEELLVLRVGERTYGKSLTISTAPAKVSMRRVSSPYESLLYPIEPPLPGGVARGLEVAYPRVDVALLGFELHWLIWLVLISVFGAFLLKWIVERFLPGALSPRGGAPRRVIGWRARALQLARETVFVAVAGVTVLLLWLMLRPDPAQELARVITPTPPVQPVWRAHKMSQAPDDEEAPDENGEEPGAGEPAARDWPDVILITVDTLRSDRVSVYSTAHVRTPNFDLIAQEGTRFEWSTTAFPKTTPAMASLMTGLWPHHHGSRDVWEPVKDGTFLAEVLQARGYQTLGVSSNSACGSRQGFHKGFDRLINRDRLKRPDADVVTDRAIQLLRRARKEQPLFLWVHYVDPHWPYGPPRVAAETAVRAPRCRQLLQQKRAGGIEFGQVVGNDENMARAAYPDCAALYDASVQFNDAELGRLIEALIERERWEDSLVVFTSDHGESLGEDEYYYSHGASVDDASMRVPLLIRGPGVPVRHVDHGLVQSDDVMPTILRLVGVPEEEWPEMDGNDVSWRWNDKTPRPIAPEEYAIAESSTLMINGVHDFLASGRKGKRYCVHETRYSICVGEPEDEGELAEPAGKPGAAKKPKKPKKTRPKQPVPLERPEPITTFHDHTVDPLQQRPLAPEEVPPEVERRLREGLKRWPFGSVRRRMVRTERYKLVEIPQLSGGYKRVLYDLEADPSELEDISAARPRVARRLSRLLERWLADQPIYESKELTPEEIRELKALGYIGD
;
A
#
# COMPACT_ATOMS: atom_id res chain seq x y z
N MET A 1 -23.18 23.55 -26.96
CA MET A 1 -22.51 22.30 -26.56
C MET A 1 -22.75 21.19 -27.57
N TYR A 2 -23.89 20.49 -27.59
CA TYR A 2 -24.21 19.48 -28.63
C TYR A 2 -23.78 19.86 -30.07
N ALA A 3 -24.14 21.05 -30.55
CA ALA A 3 -23.74 21.52 -31.89
C ALA A 3 -22.21 21.60 -32.12
N LEU A 4 -21.42 21.91 -31.08
CA LEU A 4 -19.96 21.91 -31.13
C LEU A 4 -19.43 20.48 -31.22
N GLY A 5 -19.94 19.57 -30.38
CA GLY A 5 -19.61 18.14 -30.45
C GLY A 5 -19.93 17.53 -31.81
N ARG A 6 -21.04 17.95 -32.46
CA ARG A 6 -21.40 17.55 -33.83
C ARG A 6 -20.43 18.05 -34.91
N ILE A 7 -19.79 19.20 -34.73
CA ILE A 7 -18.77 19.71 -35.67
C ILE A 7 -17.51 18.83 -35.59
N PHE A 8 -17.02 18.55 -34.38
CA PHE A 8 -15.90 17.62 -34.19
C PHE A 8 -16.25 16.18 -34.62
N GLY A 9 -17.50 15.77 -34.42
CA GLY A 9 -18.05 14.54 -35.00
C GLY A 9 -17.89 14.50 -36.52
N ALA A 10 -18.43 15.47 -37.25
CA ALA A 10 -18.31 15.52 -38.71
C ALA A 10 -16.87 15.54 -39.23
N VAL A 11 -15.93 16.18 -38.50
CA VAL A 11 -14.49 16.14 -38.82
C VAL A 11 -13.90 14.73 -38.64
N PHE A 12 -14.23 14.05 -37.54
CA PHE A 12 -13.79 12.67 -37.30
C PHE A 12 -14.47 11.65 -38.24
N ASP A 13 -15.74 11.88 -38.59
CA ASP A 13 -16.49 11.02 -39.49
C ASP A 13 -15.99 11.18 -40.95
N GLY A 14 -15.55 12.38 -41.33
CA GLY A 14 -14.79 12.61 -42.57
C GLY A 14 -13.41 11.96 -42.57
N TYR A 15 -12.73 11.87 -41.41
CA TYR A 15 -11.49 11.10 -41.27
C TYR A 15 -11.75 9.58 -41.44
N LEU A 16 -12.79 9.04 -40.78
CA LEU A 16 -13.18 7.64 -40.94
C LEU A 16 -13.68 7.32 -42.36
N ALA A 17 -14.29 8.25 -43.08
CA ALA A 17 -14.64 8.06 -44.49
C ALA A 17 -13.39 7.89 -45.39
N ALA A 18 -12.26 8.52 -45.05
CA ALA A 18 -11.01 8.41 -45.79
C ALA A 18 -10.14 7.21 -45.38
N PHE A 19 -10.21 6.78 -44.10
CA PHE A 19 -9.25 5.83 -43.51
C PHE A 19 -9.88 4.70 -42.65
N GLY A 20 -11.20 4.61 -42.59
CA GLY A 20 -11.94 3.56 -41.84
C GLY A 20 -11.97 2.19 -42.52
N TRP A 21 -11.39 2.08 -43.73
CA TRP A 21 -11.11 0.79 -44.40
C TRP A 21 -9.82 0.14 -43.89
N LEU A 22 -8.97 0.89 -43.16
CA LEU A 22 -7.85 0.33 -42.41
C LEU A 22 -8.36 -0.33 -41.13
N SER A 23 -7.64 -1.35 -40.65
CA SER A 23 -7.85 -1.86 -39.29
C SER A 23 -7.79 -0.72 -38.25
N PRO A 24 -8.54 -0.79 -37.12
CA PRO A 24 -8.55 0.26 -36.11
C PRO A 24 -7.16 0.70 -35.64
N ALA A 25 -6.20 -0.22 -35.51
CA ALA A 25 -4.82 0.08 -35.10
C ALA A 25 -4.08 1.00 -36.10
N TRP A 26 -4.12 0.71 -37.39
CA TRP A 26 -3.50 1.55 -38.42
C TRP A 26 -4.23 2.88 -38.64
N SER A 27 -5.57 2.89 -38.52
CA SER A 27 -6.35 4.14 -38.56
C SER A 27 -6.04 5.04 -37.36
N LEU A 28 -5.93 4.47 -36.16
CA LEU A 28 -5.48 5.17 -34.95
C LEU A 28 -4.06 5.72 -35.11
N ALA A 29 -3.13 4.93 -35.67
CA ALA A 29 -1.74 5.34 -35.86
C ALA A 29 -1.60 6.56 -36.80
N LEU A 30 -2.33 6.55 -37.93
CA LEU A 30 -2.32 7.65 -38.89
C LEU A 30 -2.92 8.93 -38.30
N LEU A 31 -4.03 8.81 -37.56
CA LEU A 31 -4.65 9.94 -36.85
C LEU A 31 -3.71 10.52 -35.79
N SER A 32 -3.02 9.68 -35.03
CA SER A 32 -2.03 10.08 -34.02
C SER A 32 -0.92 10.96 -34.63
N MET A 33 -0.38 10.55 -35.77
CA MET A 33 0.64 11.34 -36.48
C MET A 33 0.09 12.69 -36.98
N LEU A 34 -1.12 12.70 -37.55
CA LEU A 34 -1.77 13.94 -38.01
C LEU A 34 -2.02 14.92 -36.85
N LEU A 35 -2.39 14.42 -35.67
CA LEU A 35 -2.59 15.24 -34.47
C LEU A 35 -1.25 15.78 -33.91
N GLY A 36 -0.18 14.99 -33.95
CA GLY A 36 1.17 15.47 -33.63
C GLY A 36 1.60 16.64 -34.52
N VAL A 37 1.38 16.54 -35.84
CA VAL A 37 1.62 17.64 -36.81
C VAL A 37 0.80 18.88 -36.44
N LEU A 38 -0.49 18.70 -36.16
CA LEU A 38 -1.42 19.79 -35.85
C LEU A 38 -1.02 20.53 -34.56
N MET A 39 -0.59 19.81 -33.52
CA MET A 39 -0.12 20.39 -32.26
C MET A 39 1.13 21.24 -32.44
N LEU A 40 2.12 20.77 -33.21
CA LEU A 40 3.32 21.54 -33.54
C LEU A 40 2.98 22.82 -34.31
N TYR A 41 2.01 22.75 -35.25
CA TYR A 41 1.56 23.91 -36.01
C TYR A 41 0.79 24.92 -35.15
N ALA A 42 -0.12 24.46 -34.29
CA ALA A 42 -0.86 25.30 -33.35
C ALA A 42 0.09 26.03 -32.38
N PHE A 43 1.09 25.33 -31.84
CA PHE A 43 2.10 25.93 -30.96
C PHE A 43 2.96 26.98 -31.71
N LYS A 44 3.31 26.74 -32.98
CA LYS A 44 4.04 27.70 -33.84
C LYS A 44 3.24 28.99 -34.09
N TRP A 45 1.91 28.92 -34.15
CA TRP A 45 1.04 30.09 -34.37
C TRP A 45 0.64 30.84 -33.10
N VAL A 46 0.45 30.13 -31.98
CA VAL A 46 -0.11 30.70 -30.74
C VAL A 46 0.96 30.97 -29.66
N GLY A 47 2.11 30.31 -29.72
CA GLY A 47 3.20 30.47 -28.77
C GLY A 47 3.96 31.79 -28.93
N ASN A 48 4.44 32.35 -27.82
CA ASN A 48 5.33 33.52 -27.82
C ASN A 48 6.76 33.11 -27.42
N PRO A 49 7.59 32.60 -28.35
CA PRO A 49 8.94 32.12 -28.04
C PRO A 49 9.81 33.22 -27.43
N SER A 50 9.66 34.47 -27.87
CA SER A 50 10.42 35.61 -27.33
C SER A 50 10.12 35.88 -25.85
N ALA A 51 8.90 35.58 -25.37
CA ALA A 51 8.56 35.71 -23.96
C ALA A 51 9.16 34.57 -23.13
N LEU A 52 9.19 33.34 -23.65
CA LEU A 52 9.80 32.18 -23.02
C LEU A 52 11.32 32.35 -22.87
N GLU A 53 12.02 32.73 -23.95
CA GLU A 53 13.46 32.99 -23.94
C GLU A 53 13.83 34.13 -22.96
N ARG A 54 13.09 35.26 -22.97
CA ARG A 54 13.31 36.36 -22.00
C ARG A 54 13.09 35.93 -20.55
N SER A 55 12.05 35.14 -20.26
CA SER A 55 11.81 34.65 -18.90
C SER A 55 12.90 33.69 -18.44
N GLN A 56 13.37 32.77 -19.30
CA GLN A 56 14.47 31.85 -18.95
C GLN A 56 15.78 32.58 -18.67
N ALA A 57 16.17 33.54 -19.51
CA ALA A 57 17.36 34.35 -19.29
C ALA A 57 17.29 35.17 -17.98
N ARG A 58 16.10 35.67 -17.61
CA ARG A 58 15.90 36.38 -16.33
C ARG A 58 15.95 35.45 -15.13
N MET A 59 15.41 34.24 -15.21
CA MET A 59 15.52 33.25 -14.13
C MET A 59 16.98 32.83 -13.89
N GLN A 60 17.75 32.57 -14.96
CA GLN A 60 19.18 32.28 -14.86
C GLN A 60 19.96 33.45 -14.23
N ALA A 61 19.69 34.70 -14.65
CA ALA A 61 20.32 35.87 -14.06
C ALA A 61 20.06 35.99 -12.55
N HIS A 62 18.83 35.73 -12.07
CA HIS A 62 18.51 35.78 -10.64
C HIS A 62 19.06 34.59 -9.85
N LEU A 63 19.23 33.41 -10.46
CA LEU A 63 19.96 32.29 -9.85
C LEU A 63 21.46 32.60 -9.68
N MET A 64 22.07 33.31 -10.63
CA MET A 64 23.45 33.79 -10.49
C MET A 64 23.55 34.93 -9.47
N GLU A 65 22.59 35.87 -9.44
CA GLU A 65 22.49 36.94 -8.41
C GLU A 65 22.46 36.33 -6.99
N MET A 66 21.72 35.24 -6.75
CA MET A 66 21.69 34.56 -5.45
C MET A 66 22.98 33.79 -5.11
N ARG A 67 23.76 33.32 -6.09
CA ARG A 67 25.06 32.67 -5.86
C ARG A 67 26.23 33.64 -5.69
N LEU A 68 26.11 34.88 -6.19
CA LEU A 68 27.13 35.93 -6.09
C LEU A 68 26.96 36.82 -4.86
N PHE A 69 25.75 36.86 -4.29
CA PHE A 69 25.39 37.69 -3.13
C PHE A 69 24.70 36.85 -2.05
N ASP A 70 25.15 35.60 -1.88
CA ASP A 70 24.67 34.64 -0.88
C ASP A 70 24.75 35.18 0.57
N ASN A 71 25.81 35.94 0.86
CA ASN A 71 26.05 36.62 2.13
C ASN A 71 25.17 37.88 2.34
N GLU A 72 24.39 38.31 1.34
CA GLU A 72 23.45 39.44 1.45
C GLU A 72 21.99 38.96 1.46
N PRO A 73 21.38 38.62 2.61
CA PRO A 73 20.03 38.05 2.67
C PRO A 73 18.95 38.96 2.06
N ARG A 74 19.16 40.28 2.05
CA ARG A 74 18.27 41.26 1.38
C ARG A 74 18.33 41.19 -0.15
N VAL A 75 19.46 40.78 -0.72
CA VAL A 75 19.60 40.51 -2.16
C VAL A 75 18.98 39.15 -2.47
N VAL A 76 19.35 38.10 -1.73
CA VAL A 76 18.80 36.74 -1.90
C VAL A 76 17.28 36.72 -1.88
N LEU A 77 16.63 37.30 -0.86
CA LEU A 77 15.16 37.38 -0.77
C LEU A 77 14.52 38.13 -1.95
N ARG A 78 15.16 39.21 -2.41
CA ARG A 78 14.70 40.02 -3.56
C ARG A 78 14.83 39.22 -4.88
N SER A 79 15.93 38.51 -5.06
CA SER A 79 16.18 37.67 -6.23
C SER A 79 15.28 36.44 -6.26
N MET A 80 14.98 35.83 -5.11
CA MET A 80 14.01 34.74 -5.00
C MET A 80 12.58 35.21 -5.34
N GLY A 81 12.16 36.38 -4.85
CA GLY A 81 10.88 36.99 -5.25
C GLY A 81 10.80 37.29 -6.76
N ARG A 82 11.89 37.78 -7.36
CA ARG A 82 12.00 37.98 -8.82
C ARG A 82 11.99 36.66 -9.59
N LEU A 83 12.63 35.61 -9.07
CA LEU A 83 12.67 34.28 -9.68
C LEU A 83 11.25 33.70 -9.77
N LEU A 84 10.48 33.75 -8.68
CA LEU A 84 9.07 33.32 -8.64
C LEU A 84 8.21 34.09 -9.66
N TRP A 85 8.39 35.41 -9.76
CA TRP A 85 7.67 36.24 -10.74
C TRP A 85 8.01 35.88 -12.20
N TRP A 86 9.28 35.63 -12.51
CA TRP A 86 9.68 35.21 -13.86
C TRP A 86 9.27 33.77 -14.20
N ASN A 87 9.22 32.88 -13.20
CA ASN A 87 8.66 31.54 -13.35
C ASN A 87 7.15 31.58 -13.63
N LEU A 88 6.38 32.39 -12.89
CA LEU A 88 4.96 32.64 -13.17
C LEU A 88 4.75 33.19 -14.59
N ARG A 89 5.60 34.11 -15.06
CA ARG A 89 5.55 34.61 -16.45
C ARG A 89 5.92 33.55 -17.49
N PHE A 90 6.89 32.69 -17.19
CA PHE A 90 7.24 31.54 -18.05
C PHE A 90 6.05 30.56 -18.18
N PHE A 91 5.42 30.21 -17.05
CA PHE A 91 4.23 29.37 -17.01
C PHE A 91 3.06 29.98 -17.81
N LEU A 92 2.71 31.24 -17.57
CA LEU A 92 1.61 31.92 -18.27
C LEU A 92 1.87 32.07 -19.79
N ALA A 93 3.13 32.18 -20.22
CA ALA A 93 3.50 32.20 -21.64
C ALA A 93 3.38 30.81 -22.30
N SER A 94 3.62 29.72 -21.56
CA SER A 94 3.42 28.33 -22.02
C SER A 94 1.96 27.89 -22.00
N LEU A 95 1.18 28.36 -21.01
CA LEU A 95 -0.20 27.91 -20.77
C LEU A 95 -1.16 28.29 -21.91
N ARG A 96 -1.00 29.48 -22.50
CA ARG A 96 -1.90 29.99 -23.56
C ARG A 96 -2.00 29.08 -24.79
N PRO A 97 -0.90 28.70 -25.47
CA PRO A 97 -0.97 27.75 -26.58
C PRO A 97 -1.44 26.36 -26.13
N ALA A 98 -1.05 25.91 -24.93
CA ALA A 98 -1.47 24.61 -24.40
C ALA A 98 -3.00 24.52 -24.22
N VAL A 99 -3.64 25.52 -23.61
CA VAL A 99 -5.11 25.55 -23.40
C VAL A 99 -5.87 25.62 -24.73
N LEU A 100 -5.43 26.48 -25.66
CA LEU A 100 -6.05 26.62 -26.98
C LEU A 100 -5.90 25.36 -27.85
N ALA A 101 -4.81 24.60 -27.67
CA ALA A 101 -4.59 23.32 -28.33
C ALA A 101 -5.36 22.16 -27.65
N THR A 102 -5.51 22.18 -26.32
CA THR A 102 -6.12 21.12 -25.52
C THR A 102 -7.63 21.01 -25.73
N LEU A 103 -8.35 22.13 -25.77
CA LEU A 103 -9.81 22.11 -25.91
C LEU A 103 -10.32 21.36 -27.17
N PRO A 104 -9.83 21.64 -28.40
CA PRO A 104 -10.22 20.86 -29.57
C PRO A 104 -9.72 19.40 -29.52
N MET A 105 -8.60 19.14 -28.86
CA MET A 105 -8.06 17.78 -28.71
C MET A 105 -8.97 16.90 -27.84
N VAL A 106 -9.43 17.41 -26.69
CA VAL A 106 -10.37 16.70 -25.81
C VAL A 106 -11.70 16.40 -26.53
N LEU A 107 -12.20 17.33 -27.36
CA LEU A 107 -13.41 17.13 -28.16
C LEU A 107 -13.25 16.06 -29.25
N LEU A 108 -12.02 15.88 -29.77
CA LEU A 108 -11.72 14.80 -30.70
C LEU A 108 -11.50 13.46 -29.96
N PHE A 109 -10.85 13.45 -28.80
CA PHE A 109 -10.72 12.24 -27.95
C PHE A 109 -12.09 11.69 -27.57
N VAL A 110 -13.08 12.56 -27.34
CA VAL A 110 -14.50 12.17 -27.18
C VAL A 110 -15.03 11.45 -28.43
N GLN A 111 -14.70 11.86 -29.66
CA GLN A 111 -15.13 11.11 -30.86
C GLN A 111 -14.42 9.77 -30.98
N MET A 112 -13.13 9.73 -30.69
CA MET A 112 -12.28 8.55 -30.78
C MET A 112 -12.72 7.44 -29.82
N GLU A 113 -13.09 7.77 -28.59
CA GLU A 113 -13.64 6.81 -27.60
C GLU A 113 -14.80 5.98 -28.18
N HIS A 114 -15.75 6.63 -28.87
CA HIS A 114 -16.96 5.98 -29.40
C HIS A 114 -16.69 5.06 -30.61
N TYR A 115 -15.44 4.92 -31.04
CA TYR A 115 -15.02 4.06 -32.16
C TYR A 115 -13.85 3.13 -31.80
N TYR A 116 -12.95 3.55 -30.90
CA TYR A 116 -11.75 2.81 -30.51
C TYR A 116 -11.78 2.26 -29.07
N GLY A 117 -12.66 2.76 -28.18
CA GLY A 117 -12.77 2.28 -26.80
C GLY A 117 -13.86 1.21 -26.58
N VAL A 118 -14.78 1.06 -27.53
CA VAL A 118 -15.91 0.13 -27.52
C VAL A 118 -16.21 -0.37 -28.92
N ARG A 119 -16.74 -1.60 -29.03
CA ARG A 119 -17.31 -2.13 -30.29
C ARG A 119 -18.83 -2.17 -30.27
N ALA A 120 -19.42 -2.22 -31.46
CA ALA A 120 -20.80 -2.66 -31.62
C ALA A 120 -20.98 -4.09 -31.09
N ILE A 121 -22.22 -4.43 -30.71
CA ILE A 121 -22.56 -5.82 -30.42
C ILE A 121 -22.75 -6.60 -31.72
N GLU A 122 -22.47 -7.89 -31.67
CA GLU A 122 -22.65 -8.79 -32.81
C GLU A 122 -24.05 -9.45 -32.78
N PRO A 123 -24.57 -9.92 -33.93
CA PRO A 123 -25.80 -10.70 -33.97
C PRO A 123 -25.73 -11.91 -33.02
N GLY A 124 -26.69 -12.02 -32.11
CA GLY A 124 -26.72 -13.05 -31.08
C GLY A 124 -26.14 -12.64 -29.70
N GLU A 125 -25.41 -11.53 -29.59
CA GLU A 125 -24.92 -11.01 -28.30
C GLU A 125 -26.01 -10.27 -27.50
N THR A 126 -25.82 -10.17 -26.18
CA THR A 126 -26.75 -9.50 -25.25
C THR A 126 -26.04 -8.39 -24.48
N VAL A 127 -26.65 -7.20 -24.45
CA VAL A 127 -26.15 -6.00 -23.77
C VAL A 127 -27.11 -5.50 -22.70
N ILE A 128 -26.60 -4.82 -21.68
CA ILE A 128 -27.41 -4.11 -20.68
C ILE A 128 -27.72 -2.70 -21.20
N VAL A 129 -28.99 -2.32 -21.17
CA VAL A 129 -29.47 -0.97 -21.47
C VAL A 129 -30.06 -0.38 -20.18
N THR A 130 -29.60 0.80 -19.78
CA THR A 130 -29.96 1.42 -18.50
C THR A 130 -30.53 2.82 -18.72
N ALA A 131 -31.66 3.10 -18.08
CA ALA A 131 -32.25 4.42 -17.96
C ALA A 131 -31.98 5.02 -16.58
N GLU A 132 -31.54 6.27 -16.56
CA GLU A 132 -31.42 7.10 -15.36
C GLU A 132 -32.60 8.07 -15.30
N LEU A 133 -33.43 7.94 -14.26
CA LEU A 133 -34.70 8.64 -14.12
C LEU A 133 -34.68 9.51 -12.86
N VAL A 134 -35.41 10.64 -12.84
CA VAL A 134 -35.53 11.50 -11.64
C VAL A 134 -36.21 10.73 -10.51
N GLY A 135 -35.48 10.50 -9.41
CA GLY A 135 -35.96 9.71 -8.28
C GLY A 135 -37.12 10.38 -7.55
N GLY A 136 -38.09 9.57 -7.11
CA GLY A 136 -39.28 10.04 -6.39
C GLY A 136 -40.42 10.61 -7.24
N ASP A 137 -40.26 10.71 -8.57
CA ASP A 137 -41.34 11.09 -9.48
C ASP A 137 -42.49 10.05 -9.44
N PRO A 138 -43.77 10.46 -9.31
CA PRO A 138 -44.89 9.52 -9.20
C PRO A 138 -45.07 8.63 -10.43
N THR A 139 -44.66 9.07 -11.63
CA THR A 139 -44.72 8.27 -12.87
C THR A 139 -43.80 7.05 -12.82
N LEU A 140 -42.82 7.00 -11.90
CA LEU A 140 -42.02 5.80 -11.66
C LEU A 140 -42.86 4.61 -11.16
N ARG A 141 -44.06 4.85 -10.59
CA ARG A 141 -45.00 3.80 -10.18
C ARG A 141 -45.72 3.13 -11.36
N GLU A 142 -45.67 3.74 -12.54
CA GLU A 142 -46.31 3.23 -13.75
C GLU A 142 -45.47 2.14 -14.43
N ALA A 143 -46.07 1.48 -15.43
CA ALA A 143 -45.42 0.44 -16.23
C ALA A 143 -44.36 1.05 -17.17
N ILE A 144 -43.09 0.97 -16.77
CA ILE A 144 -41.96 1.38 -17.61
C ILE A 144 -41.61 0.24 -18.55
N THR A 145 -41.62 0.51 -19.86
CA THR A 145 -41.34 -0.49 -20.92
C THR A 145 -40.25 -0.01 -21.87
N LEU A 146 -39.48 -0.95 -22.41
CA LEU A 146 -38.45 -0.71 -23.42
C LEU A 146 -38.81 -1.57 -24.64
N THR A 147 -38.93 -0.97 -25.82
CA THR A 147 -39.44 -1.65 -27.03
C THR A 147 -38.53 -1.37 -28.23
N PRO A 148 -37.87 -2.38 -28.81
CA PRO A 148 -37.21 -2.27 -30.13
C PRO A 148 -38.24 -2.01 -31.23
N THR A 149 -37.88 -1.25 -32.27
CA THR A 149 -38.85 -0.77 -33.28
C THR A 149 -38.64 -1.34 -34.67
N ARG A 150 -37.44 -1.87 -34.98
CA ARG A 150 -37.08 -2.41 -36.30
C ARG A 150 -36.97 -3.95 -36.30
N GLY A 151 -37.19 -4.60 -35.16
CA GLY A 151 -37.13 -6.06 -35.01
C GLY A 151 -35.71 -6.65 -34.93
N ARG A 152 -34.67 -5.82 -35.05
CA ARG A 152 -33.26 -6.23 -35.09
C ARG A 152 -32.68 -6.54 -33.71
N ALA A 153 -33.38 -6.18 -32.65
CA ALA A 153 -33.07 -6.61 -31.29
C ALA A 153 -34.32 -7.07 -30.54
N ARG A 154 -34.13 -7.82 -29.46
CA ARG A 154 -35.19 -8.29 -28.56
C ARG A 154 -34.84 -8.01 -27.10
N VAL A 155 -35.75 -7.42 -26.35
CA VAL A 155 -35.63 -7.32 -24.89
C VAL A 155 -35.84 -8.71 -24.29
N THR A 156 -34.90 -9.15 -23.46
CA THR A 156 -34.83 -10.51 -22.91
C THR A 156 -35.07 -10.58 -21.40
N SER A 157 -35.12 -9.44 -20.70
CA SER A 157 -35.47 -9.36 -19.28
C SER A 157 -36.61 -8.40 -19.00
N SER A 158 -37.31 -8.64 -17.88
CA SER A 158 -38.13 -7.62 -17.22
C SER A 158 -37.28 -6.41 -16.78
N PRO A 159 -37.89 -5.23 -16.56
CA PRO A 159 -37.19 -4.06 -16.01
C PRO A 159 -36.67 -4.31 -14.59
N VAL A 160 -35.35 -4.30 -14.41
CA VAL A 160 -34.70 -4.37 -13.09
C VAL A 160 -34.49 -2.95 -12.56
N ARG A 161 -35.00 -2.65 -11.36
CA ARG A 161 -34.90 -1.32 -10.74
C ARG A 161 -33.87 -1.31 -9.62
N ALA A 162 -32.96 -0.35 -9.65
CA ALA A 162 -31.95 -0.12 -8.60
C ALA A 162 -32.09 1.30 -8.04
N ARG A 163 -32.32 1.41 -6.73
CA ARG A 163 -32.28 2.68 -6.00
C ARG A 163 -30.83 3.06 -5.75
N THR A 164 -30.36 4.11 -6.38
CA THR A 164 -29.02 4.69 -6.13
C THR A 164 -29.09 5.75 -5.03
N PRO A 165 -28.09 5.86 -4.13
CA PRO A 165 -28.00 6.96 -3.18
C PRO A 165 -27.77 8.31 -3.90
N GLY A 166 -28.85 9.01 -4.23
CA GLY A 166 -28.81 10.26 -4.99
C GLY A 166 -30.19 10.66 -5.54
N PRO A 167 -30.27 11.71 -6.37
CA PRO A 167 -31.52 12.23 -6.92
C PRO A 167 -32.05 11.44 -8.13
N LEU A 168 -31.45 10.30 -8.47
CA LEU A 168 -31.78 9.49 -9.64
C LEU A 168 -32.00 8.02 -9.25
N ASP A 169 -33.05 7.42 -9.80
CA ASP A 169 -33.29 5.97 -9.81
C ASP A 169 -32.77 5.37 -11.13
N LYS A 170 -32.26 4.14 -11.11
CA LYS A 170 -31.82 3.42 -12.33
C LYS A 170 -32.75 2.27 -12.67
N VAL A 171 -33.09 2.11 -13.95
CA VAL A 171 -33.88 0.98 -14.47
C VAL A 171 -33.13 0.34 -15.63
N SER A 172 -32.96 -0.98 -15.63
CA SER A 172 -32.14 -1.69 -16.62
C SER A 172 -32.85 -2.88 -17.25
N TRP A 173 -32.49 -3.17 -18.50
CA TRP A 173 -32.98 -4.29 -19.29
C TRP A 173 -31.81 -5.01 -19.97
N GLN A 174 -31.96 -6.31 -20.20
CA GLN A 174 -31.12 -7.04 -21.14
C GLN A 174 -31.73 -7.01 -22.54
N VAL A 175 -30.90 -6.71 -23.54
CA VAL A 175 -31.31 -6.55 -24.94
C VAL A 175 -30.37 -7.38 -25.82
N ARG A 176 -30.92 -8.33 -26.57
CA ARG A 176 -30.18 -9.22 -27.46
C ARG A 176 -30.25 -8.73 -28.89
N GLY A 177 -29.10 -8.56 -29.55
CA GLY A 177 -29.03 -8.29 -30.98
C GLY A 177 -29.41 -9.53 -31.78
N LEU A 178 -30.12 -9.35 -32.89
CA LEU A 178 -30.58 -10.43 -33.78
C LEU A 178 -30.05 -10.27 -35.21
N GLU A 179 -30.02 -9.05 -35.73
CA GLU A 179 -29.61 -8.73 -37.10
C GLU A 179 -28.69 -7.51 -37.13
N GLN A 180 -27.83 -7.41 -38.15
CA GLN A 180 -26.93 -6.26 -38.31
C GLN A 180 -27.68 -4.96 -38.69
N GLY A 181 -27.07 -3.84 -38.30
CA GLY A 181 -27.55 -2.47 -38.53
C GLY A 181 -28.00 -1.77 -37.25
N GLU A 182 -28.59 -0.59 -37.42
CA GLU A 182 -29.13 0.18 -36.30
C GLU A 182 -30.56 -0.24 -35.94
N GLU A 183 -30.78 -0.44 -34.64
CA GLU A 183 -32.08 -0.56 -33.97
C GLU A 183 -32.35 0.72 -33.16
N LEU A 184 -33.62 1.10 -33.03
CA LEU A 184 -34.06 2.20 -32.16
C LEU A 184 -34.90 1.62 -31.02
N LEU A 185 -34.33 1.68 -29.81
CA LEU A 185 -35.00 1.29 -28.58
C LEU A 185 -35.84 2.47 -28.09
N VAL A 186 -37.14 2.26 -27.92
CA VAL A 186 -38.06 3.26 -27.35
C VAL A 186 -38.34 2.89 -25.90
N LEU A 187 -37.82 3.69 -24.97
CA LEU A 187 -38.25 3.68 -23.58
C LEU A 187 -39.57 4.45 -23.47
N ARG A 188 -40.58 3.87 -22.82
CA ARG A 188 -41.82 4.54 -22.42
C ARG A 188 -41.90 4.65 -20.90
N VAL A 189 -42.11 5.87 -20.41
CA VAL A 189 -42.36 6.22 -19.00
C VAL A 189 -43.70 6.95 -18.97
N GLY A 190 -44.77 6.23 -18.63
CA GLY A 190 -46.15 6.73 -18.72
C GLY A 190 -46.53 7.13 -20.15
N GLU A 191 -46.91 8.38 -20.34
CA GLU A 191 -47.20 8.96 -21.67
C GLU A 191 -45.94 9.39 -22.44
N ARG A 192 -44.79 9.56 -21.76
CA ARG A 192 -43.56 10.06 -22.40
C ARG A 192 -42.75 8.94 -23.03
N THR A 193 -42.18 9.21 -24.20
CA THR A 193 -41.28 8.29 -24.90
C THR A 193 -39.90 8.90 -25.13
N TYR A 194 -38.87 8.06 -25.05
CA TYR A 194 -37.47 8.43 -25.18
C TYR A 194 -36.74 7.39 -26.05
N GLY A 195 -36.14 7.82 -27.15
CA GLY A 195 -35.39 6.94 -28.05
C GLY A 195 -33.92 6.81 -27.66
N LYS A 196 -33.34 5.62 -27.86
CA LYS A 196 -31.90 5.35 -27.77
C LYS A 196 -31.48 4.43 -28.93
N SER A 197 -30.46 4.81 -29.70
CA SER A 197 -29.92 3.93 -30.74
C SER A 197 -29.12 2.75 -30.16
N LEU A 198 -29.23 1.60 -30.81
CA LEU A 198 -28.44 0.40 -30.58
C LEU A 198 -27.81 -0.03 -31.91
N THR A 199 -26.49 -0.15 -31.95
CA THR A 199 -25.72 -0.49 -33.15
C THR A 199 -25.30 -1.95 -33.09
N ILE A 200 -25.71 -2.76 -34.06
CA ILE A 200 -25.36 -4.17 -34.19
C ILE A 200 -24.48 -4.33 -35.44
N SER A 201 -23.23 -4.77 -35.29
CA SER A 201 -22.27 -4.84 -36.40
C SER A 201 -21.10 -5.76 -36.06
N THR A 202 -20.66 -6.58 -37.03
CA THR A 202 -19.39 -7.33 -36.98
C THR A 202 -18.20 -6.53 -37.49
N ALA A 203 -18.43 -5.36 -38.11
CA ALA A 203 -17.39 -4.42 -38.52
C ALA A 203 -17.24 -3.27 -37.50
N PRO A 204 -16.03 -2.71 -37.30
CA PRO A 204 -15.81 -1.56 -36.43
C PRO A 204 -16.70 -0.36 -36.79
N ALA A 205 -17.56 0.04 -35.85
CA ALA A 205 -18.59 1.06 -36.06
C ALA A 205 -18.62 2.05 -34.89
N LYS A 206 -18.94 3.31 -35.19
CA LYS A 206 -19.04 4.38 -34.20
C LYS A 206 -20.36 4.25 -33.44
N VAL A 207 -20.31 3.87 -32.16
CA VAL A 207 -21.52 3.54 -31.37
C VAL A 207 -21.92 4.68 -30.44
N SER A 208 -23.22 4.93 -30.29
CA SER A 208 -23.71 5.85 -29.26
C SER A 208 -23.81 5.14 -27.91
N MET A 209 -22.84 5.35 -27.00
CA MET A 209 -22.85 4.72 -25.68
C MET A 209 -23.97 5.26 -24.77
N ARG A 210 -24.09 6.59 -24.65
CA ARG A 210 -24.98 7.27 -23.71
C ARG A 210 -25.69 8.44 -24.40
N ARG A 211 -26.95 8.68 -24.06
CA ARG A 211 -27.76 9.81 -24.53
C ARG A 211 -28.30 10.55 -23.30
N VAL A 212 -28.09 11.86 -23.22
CA VAL A 212 -28.25 12.64 -21.97
C VAL A 212 -29.12 13.88 -22.15
N SER A 213 -29.76 14.32 -21.06
CA SER A 213 -30.53 15.58 -20.99
C SER A 213 -29.67 16.81 -20.65
N SER A 214 -28.49 16.60 -20.05
CA SER A 214 -27.60 17.66 -19.60
C SER A 214 -26.91 18.36 -20.76
N PRO A 215 -27.01 19.71 -20.90
CA PRO A 215 -26.34 20.44 -21.97
C PRO A 215 -24.82 20.29 -21.95
N TYR A 216 -24.22 20.10 -20.78
CA TYR A 216 -22.76 19.95 -20.63
C TYR A 216 -22.32 18.52 -21.00
N GLU A 217 -22.99 17.49 -20.48
CA GLU A 217 -22.70 16.09 -20.87
C GLU A 217 -22.98 15.83 -22.37
N SER A 218 -23.89 16.58 -23.01
CA SER A 218 -24.12 16.48 -24.47
C SER A 218 -22.90 16.85 -25.33
N LEU A 219 -21.86 17.43 -24.73
CA LEU A 219 -20.56 17.65 -25.36
C LEU A 219 -19.70 16.38 -25.37
N LEU A 220 -19.85 15.53 -24.34
CA LEU A 220 -19.16 14.25 -24.17
C LEU A 220 -19.86 13.09 -24.88
N TYR A 221 -21.16 13.24 -25.19
CA TYR A 221 -21.94 12.23 -25.92
C TYR A 221 -22.75 12.85 -27.08
N PRO A 222 -22.09 13.38 -28.15
CA PRO A 222 -22.76 14.19 -29.17
C PRO A 222 -23.27 13.40 -30.40
N ILE A 223 -23.29 12.06 -30.36
CA ILE A 223 -23.72 11.22 -31.49
C ILE A 223 -25.25 11.28 -31.67
N GLU A 224 -25.99 11.14 -30.58
CA GLU A 224 -27.44 11.36 -30.57
C GLU A 224 -27.78 12.79 -30.09
N PRO A 225 -28.87 13.40 -30.58
CA PRO A 225 -29.37 14.65 -30.01
C PRO A 225 -29.73 14.45 -28.53
N PRO A 226 -29.65 15.50 -27.68
CA PRO A 226 -30.01 15.39 -26.27
C PRO A 226 -31.40 14.77 -26.02
N LEU A 227 -31.61 14.22 -24.82
CA LEU A 227 -32.95 13.79 -24.40
C LEU A 227 -33.87 15.01 -24.24
N PRO A 228 -35.15 14.93 -24.68
CA PRO A 228 -36.13 15.97 -24.36
C PRO A 228 -36.37 16.05 -22.85
N GLY A 229 -36.67 17.25 -22.34
CA GLY A 229 -36.83 17.48 -20.91
C GLY A 229 -37.95 16.64 -20.26
N GLY A 230 -37.65 16.01 -19.13
CA GLY A 230 -38.64 15.25 -18.35
C GLY A 230 -37.97 14.30 -17.35
N VAL A 231 -38.63 13.16 -17.12
CA VAL A 231 -38.27 12.17 -16.10
C VAL A 231 -36.96 11.46 -16.44
N ALA A 232 -36.72 11.09 -17.70
CA ALA A 232 -35.46 10.48 -18.12
C ALA A 232 -34.33 11.52 -18.23
N ARG A 233 -33.25 11.31 -17.48
CA ARG A 233 -32.06 12.15 -17.45
C ARG A 233 -30.93 11.61 -18.32
N GLY A 234 -30.82 10.29 -18.42
CA GLY A 234 -29.87 9.58 -19.28
C GLY A 234 -30.41 8.23 -19.76
N LEU A 235 -29.94 7.78 -20.92
CA LEU A 235 -30.10 6.42 -21.47
C LEU A 235 -28.74 5.90 -21.91
N GLU A 236 -28.35 4.71 -21.46
CA GLU A 236 -27.01 4.15 -21.63
C GLU A 236 -27.10 2.72 -22.19
N VAL A 237 -26.14 2.34 -23.02
CA VAL A 237 -25.97 0.99 -23.59
C VAL A 237 -24.55 0.55 -23.27
N ALA A 238 -24.42 -0.53 -22.50
CA ALA A 238 -23.14 -1.02 -21.97
C ALA A 238 -22.36 -1.85 -23.00
N TYR A 239 -21.93 -1.22 -24.10
CA TYR A 239 -21.17 -1.89 -25.17
C TYR A 239 -19.88 -2.55 -24.65
N PRO A 240 -19.46 -3.69 -25.25
CA PRO A 240 -18.17 -4.30 -24.94
C PRO A 240 -17.01 -3.33 -25.22
N ARG A 241 -16.10 -3.17 -24.24
CA ARG A 241 -14.83 -2.47 -24.45
C ARG A 241 -13.86 -3.34 -25.25
N VAL A 242 -12.94 -2.69 -25.96
CA VAL A 242 -11.94 -3.33 -26.82
C VAL A 242 -10.60 -2.62 -26.64
N ASP A 243 -9.55 -3.40 -26.39
CA ASP A 243 -8.17 -2.94 -26.49
C ASP A 243 -7.68 -3.06 -27.94
N VAL A 244 -6.83 -2.12 -28.36
CA VAL A 244 -6.34 -2.08 -29.75
C VAL A 244 -5.06 -2.89 -29.86
N ALA A 245 -5.11 -3.94 -30.68
CA ALA A 245 -3.94 -4.77 -31.01
C ALA A 245 -3.04 -4.07 -32.04
N LEU A 246 -1.80 -3.76 -31.68
CA LEU A 246 -0.77 -3.25 -32.62
C LEU A 246 0.58 -3.90 -32.32
N LEU A 247 1.28 -4.36 -33.36
CA LEU A 247 2.58 -5.05 -33.27
C LEU A 247 2.60 -6.25 -32.28
N GLY A 248 1.45 -6.92 -32.09
CA GLY A 248 1.31 -8.05 -31.17
C GLY A 248 1.00 -7.70 -29.71
N PHE A 249 0.85 -6.41 -29.38
CA PHE A 249 0.46 -5.95 -28.05
C PHE A 249 -0.97 -5.40 -28.06
N GLU A 250 -1.81 -5.87 -27.14
CA GLU A 250 -3.15 -5.35 -26.90
C GLU A 250 -3.09 -4.29 -25.79
N LEU A 251 -3.41 -3.04 -26.11
CA LEU A 251 -3.38 -1.91 -25.17
C LEU A 251 -4.55 -0.97 -25.45
N HIS A 252 -4.99 -0.26 -24.41
CA HIS A 252 -6.04 0.74 -24.52
C HIS A 252 -5.69 1.78 -25.59
N TRP A 253 -6.63 2.11 -26.48
CA TRP A 253 -6.38 2.98 -27.65
C TRP A 253 -5.68 4.30 -27.31
N LEU A 254 -5.97 4.83 -26.12
CA LEU A 254 -5.40 6.06 -25.58
C LEU A 254 -3.90 5.97 -25.29
N ILE A 255 -3.37 4.79 -24.94
CA ILE A 255 -1.92 4.54 -24.79
C ILE A 255 -1.25 4.59 -26.17
N TRP A 256 -1.80 3.86 -27.14
CA TRP A 256 -1.28 3.87 -28.52
C TRP A 256 -1.29 5.27 -29.13
N LEU A 257 -2.36 6.03 -28.91
CA LEU A 257 -2.46 7.42 -29.35
C LEU A 257 -1.30 8.27 -28.81
N VAL A 258 -0.98 8.16 -27.51
CA VAL A 258 0.14 8.92 -26.91
C VAL A 258 1.48 8.44 -27.47
N LEU A 259 1.75 7.14 -27.48
CA LEU A 259 3.03 6.58 -27.96
C LEU A 259 3.29 6.92 -29.43
N ILE A 260 2.29 6.77 -30.30
CA ILE A 260 2.43 7.02 -31.73
C ILE A 260 2.43 8.52 -32.04
N SER A 261 1.72 9.36 -31.27
CA SER A 261 1.82 10.83 -31.41
C SER A 261 3.22 11.34 -31.05
N VAL A 262 3.82 10.79 -29.98
CA VAL A 262 5.20 11.11 -29.56
C VAL A 262 6.19 10.67 -30.64
N PHE A 263 6.12 9.41 -31.10
CA PHE A 263 6.99 8.90 -32.15
C PHE A 263 6.83 9.65 -33.48
N GLY A 264 5.60 9.93 -33.90
CA GLY A 264 5.27 10.69 -35.11
C GLY A 264 5.79 12.12 -35.07
N ALA A 265 5.75 12.79 -33.91
CA ALA A 265 6.33 14.11 -33.73
C ALA A 265 7.86 14.09 -33.89
N PHE A 266 8.55 13.08 -33.37
CA PHE A 266 9.99 12.89 -33.60
C PHE A 266 10.32 12.62 -35.07
N LEU A 267 9.59 11.70 -35.71
CA LEU A 267 9.81 11.32 -37.10
C LEU A 267 9.59 12.52 -38.04
N LEU A 268 8.50 13.26 -37.85
CA LEU A 268 8.22 14.50 -38.60
C LEU A 268 9.34 15.53 -38.40
N LYS A 269 9.77 15.77 -37.16
CA LYS A 269 10.85 16.73 -36.86
C LYS A 269 12.14 16.31 -37.55
N TRP A 270 12.52 15.04 -37.48
CA TRP A 270 13.70 14.49 -38.15
C TRP A 270 13.62 14.65 -39.68
N ILE A 271 12.46 14.33 -40.29
CA ILE A 271 12.24 14.55 -41.74
C ILE A 271 12.40 16.03 -42.11
N VAL A 272 11.79 16.95 -41.36
CA VAL A 272 11.86 18.39 -41.67
C VAL A 272 13.27 18.95 -41.46
N GLU A 273 13.98 18.56 -40.39
CA GLU A 273 15.37 18.97 -40.17
C GLU A 273 16.34 18.36 -41.20
N ARG A 274 16.05 17.17 -41.73
CA ARG A 274 16.90 16.46 -42.70
C ARG A 274 16.66 16.88 -44.16
N PHE A 275 15.41 17.17 -44.53
CA PHE A 275 15.00 17.36 -45.94
C PHE A 275 14.37 18.74 -46.25
N LEU A 276 13.89 19.50 -45.25
CA LEU A 276 13.39 20.88 -45.45
C LEU A 276 14.07 21.89 -44.49
N PRO A 277 15.41 22.01 -44.51
CA PRO A 277 16.14 22.96 -43.67
C PRO A 277 15.71 24.40 -43.95
N GLY A 278 14.93 24.96 -43.03
CA GLY A 278 14.40 26.34 -43.09
C GLY A 278 12.89 26.45 -42.85
N ALA A 279 12.09 25.40 -43.09
CA ALA A 279 10.61 25.49 -43.04
C ALA A 279 10.03 25.79 -41.64
N LEU A 280 10.74 25.41 -40.57
CA LEU A 280 10.37 25.68 -39.19
C LEU A 280 11.07 26.89 -38.55
N SER A 281 11.93 27.60 -39.29
CA SER A 281 12.62 28.80 -38.79
C SER A 281 11.63 29.90 -38.36
N PRO A 282 11.87 30.58 -37.22
CA PRO A 282 11.20 31.83 -36.90
C PRO A 282 11.53 32.90 -37.95
N ARG A 283 10.52 33.63 -38.46
CA ARG A 283 10.76 34.78 -39.34
C ARG A 283 11.54 35.86 -38.57
N GLY A 284 12.72 36.23 -39.07
CA GLY A 284 13.55 37.32 -38.53
C GLY A 284 14.69 36.92 -37.59
N GLY A 285 14.96 35.63 -37.38
CA GLY A 285 16.10 35.18 -36.57
C GLY A 285 17.44 35.24 -37.32
N ALA A 286 18.47 35.84 -36.72
CA ALA A 286 19.85 35.84 -37.23
C ALA A 286 20.43 34.40 -37.31
N PRO A 287 21.40 34.12 -38.21
CA PRO A 287 21.93 32.78 -38.42
C PRO A 287 22.57 32.20 -37.14
N ARG A 288 21.97 31.13 -36.60
CA ARG A 288 22.49 30.43 -35.42
C ARG A 288 23.82 29.75 -35.75
N ARG A 289 24.88 30.04 -34.97
CA ARG A 289 26.15 29.30 -34.99
C ARG A 289 25.91 27.80 -34.73
N VAL A 290 26.85 26.97 -35.18
CA VAL A 290 26.79 25.50 -35.03
C VAL A 290 26.58 25.10 -33.57
N ILE A 291 25.38 24.62 -33.25
CA ILE A 291 25.03 24.14 -31.91
C ILE A 291 25.61 22.74 -31.71
N GLY A 292 26.56 22.62 -30.77
CA GLY A 292 27.18 21.34 -30.40
C GLY A 292 26.16 20.30 -29.92
N TRP A 293 26.46 19.02 -30.14
CA TRP A 293 25.51 17.92 -29.99
C TRP A 293 24.84 17.86 -28.60
N ARG A 294 25.57 18.17 -27.52
CA ARG A 294 25.02 18.22 -26.15
C ARG A 294 23.89 19.24 -25.99
N ALA A 295 24.03 20.43 -26.56
CA ALA A 295 23.00 21.47 -26.50
C ALA A 295 21.79 21.14 -27.41
N ARG A 296 22.01 20.44 -28.53
CA ARG A 296 20.91 19.84 -29.33
C ARG A 296 20.17 18.75 -28.55
N ALA A 297 20.88 17.85 -27.86
CA ALA A 297 20.29 16.81 -27.03
C ALA A 297 19.47 17.39 -25.87
N LEU A 298 19.97 18.40 -25.18
CA LEU A 298 19.23 19.13 -24.14
C LEU A 298 17.97 19.84 -24.67
N GLN A 299 18.02 20.43 -25.87
CA GLN A 299 16.82 20.99 -26.50
C GLN A 299 15.80 19.89 -26.86
N LEU A 300 16.26 18.77 -27.44
CA LEU A 300 15.41 17.62 -27.75
C LEU A 300 14.76 17.02 -26.51
N ALA A 301 15.50 16.81 -25.42
CA ALA A 301 14.97 16.31 -24.15
C ALA A 301 13.90 17.25 -23.57
N ARG A 302 14.14 18.57 -23.61
CA ARG A 302 13.18 19.57 -23.12
C ARG A 302 11.88 19.61 -23.94
N GLU A 303 11.97 19.44 -25.26
CA GLU A 303 10.81 19.34 -26.15
C GLU A 303 10.07 18.00 -25.98
N THR A 304 10.80 16.91 -25.71
CA THR A 304 10.25 15.57 -25.40
C THR A 304 9.38 15.60 -24.15
N VAL A 305 9.93 16.12 -23.04
CA VAL A 305 9.20 16.27 -21.77
C VAL A 305 7.96 17.13 -21.96
N PHE A 306 8.02 18.19 -22.79
CA PHE A 306 6.86 19.04 -23.05
C PHE A 306 5.74 18.32 -23.81
N VAL A 307 6.05 17.53 -24.85
CA VAL A 307 5.03 16.75 -25.59
C VAL A 307 4.41 15.67 -24.69
N ALA A 308 5.22 14.98 -23.88
CA ALA A 308 4.73 14.00 -22.90
C ALA A 308 3.80 14.65 -21.86
N VAL A 309 4.21 15.77 -21.25
CA VAL A 309 3.39 16.52 -20.28
C VAL A 309 2.12 17.06 -20.93
N ALA A 310 2.15 17.51 -22.19
CA ALA A 310 0.95 17.93 -22.91
C ALA A 310 -0.02 16.75 -23.12
N GLY A 311 0.46 15.58 -23.56
CA GLY A 311 -0.37 14.37 -23.70
C GLY A 311 -0.99 13.92 -22.37
N VAL A 312 -0.21 13.90 -21.30
CA VAL A 312 -0.70 13.61 -19.94
C VAL A 312 -1.69 14.66 -19.46
N THR A 313 -1.52 15.94 -19.79
CA THR A 313 -2.47 17.01 -19.45
C THR A 313 -3.82 16.84 -20.17
N VAL A 314 -3.80 16.46 -21.46
CA VAL A 314 -5.03 16.14 -22.21
C VAL A 314 -5.72 14.91 -21.62
N LEU A 315 -4.97 13.85 -21.28
CA LEU A 315 -5.47 12.65 -20.60
C LEU A 315 -6.14 13.00 -19.25
N LEU A 316 -5.46 13.75 -18.39
CA LEU A 316 -5.99 14.14 -17.07
C LEU A 316 -7.24 15.01 -17.20
N LEU A 317 -7.30 15.93 -18.16
CA LEU A 317 -8.50 16.75 -18.40
C LEU A 317 -9.66 15.94 -19.00
N TRP A 318 -9.39 14.96 -19.86
CA TRP A 318 -10.40 14.01 -20.36
C TRP A 318 -10.95 13.13 -19.21
N LEU A 319 -10.09 12.67 -18.29
CA LEU A 319 -10.48 11.95 -17.09
C LEU A 319 -11.33 12.82 -16.14
N MET A 320 -10.90 14.06 -15.86
CA MET A 320 -11.63 15.01 -14.99
C MET A 320 -13.03 15.40 -15.52
N LEU A 321 -13.33 15.13 -16.79
CA LEU A 321 -14.65 15.31 -17.39
C LEU A 321 -15.56 14.06 -17.25
N ARG A 322 -15.07 12.97 -16.66
CA ARG A 322 -15.85 11.75 -16.38
C ARG A 322 -16.44 11.76 -14.96
N PRO A 323 -17.57 11.07 -14.71
CA PRO A 323 -18.17 10.99 -13.37
C PRO A 323 -17.29 10.30 -12.33
N ASP A 324 -16.44 9.37 -12.76
CA ASP A 324 -15.45 8.70 -11.92
C ASP A 324 -14.09 8.65 -12.64
N PRO A 325 -13.21 9.66 -12.42
CA PRO A 325 -11.88 9.70 -13.04
C PRO A 325 -10.96 8.59 -12.55
N ALA A 326 -11.17 8.04 -11.35
CA ALA A 326 -10.32 7.01 -10.78
C ALA A 326 -10.59 5.64 -11.43
N GLN A 327 -11.86 5.30 -11.64
CA GLN A 327 -12.23 4.08 -12.38
C GLN A 327 -11.81 4.15 -13.84
N GLU A 328 -11.97 5.28 -14.54
CA GLU A 328 -11.50 5.38 -15.93
C GLU A 328 -9.97 5.39 -16.04
N LEU A 329 -9.25 6.02 -15.09
CA LEU A 329 -7.78 5.91 -15.05
C LEU A 329 -7.32 4.47 -14.83
N ALA A 330 -7.97 3.72 -13.93
CA ALA A 330 -7.69 2.30 -13.73
C ALA A 330 -7.94 1.51 -15.04
N ARG A 331 -9.08 1.71 -15.70
CA ARG A 331 -9.44 1.06 -16.98
C ARG A 331 -8.48 1.37 -18.13
N VAL A 332 -7.84 2.55 -18.14
CA VAL A 332 -6.82 2.89 -19.13
C VAL A 332 -5.49 2.18 -18.86
N ILE A 333 -5.16 1.88 -17.60
CA ILE A 333 -3.87 1.29 -17.19
C ILE A 333 -3.93 -0.24 -17.12
N THR A 334 -5.06 -0.83 -16.76
CA THR A 334 -5.25 -2.29 -16.74
C THR A 334 -5.76 -2.79 -18.10
N PRO A 335 -5.05 -3.70 -18.80
CA PRO A 335 -5.57 -4.31 -20.02
C PRO A 335 -6.85 -5.10 -19.70
N THR A 336 -7.82 -5.08 -20.61
CA THR A 336 -9.13 -5.68 -20.40
C THR A 336 -9.03 -7.21 -20.40
N PRO A 337 -9.38 -7.92 -19.32
CA PRO A 337 -9.39 -9.38 -19.35
C PRO A 337 -10.46 -9.86 -20.35
N PRO A 338 -10.21 -10.95 -21.10
CA PRO A 338 -11.16 -11.45 -22.09
C PRO A 338 -12.50 -11.77 -21.44
N VAL A 339 -13.58 -11.21 -22.01
CA VAL A 339 -14.93 -11.24 -21.42
C VAL A 339 -15.53 -12.64 -21.53
N GLN A 340 -15.30 -13.48 -20.54
CA GLN A 340 -16.10 -14.70 -20.36
C GLN A 340 -17.53 -14.30 -19.97
N PRO A 341 -18.57 -14.90 -20.59
CA PRO A 341 -19.97 -14.57 -20.29
C PRO A 341 -20.33 -15.02 -18.88
N VAL A 342 -20.58 -14.06 -17.98
CA VAL A 342 -20.87 -14.30 -16.55
C VAL A 342 -22.30 -14.83 -16.38
N TRP A 343 -22.48 -16.14 -16.55
CA TRP A 343 -23.76 -16.82 -16.38
C TRP A 343 -23.63 -18.17 -15.66
N ARG A 344 -23.67 -18.14 -14.32
CA ARG A 344 -24.32 -19.17 -13.49
C ARG A 344 -24.72 -18.55 -12.15
N ALA A 345 -25.96 -18.05 -12.10
CA ALA A 345 -26.60 -17.63 -10.86
C ALA A 345 -26.87 -18.85 -9.97
N HIS A 346 -27.06 -18.65 -8.66
CA HIS A 346 -27.38 -19.73 -7.74
C HIS A 346 -28.70 -20.43 -8.13
N LYS A 347 -28.63 -21.75 -8.26
CA LYS A 347 -29.74 -22.67 -7.99
C LYS A 347 -29.25 -23.74 -7.02
N MET A 348 -29.93 -23.86 -5.88
CA MET A 348 -29.87 -25.07 -5.04
C MET A 348 -30.72 -26.16 -5.71
N SER A 349 -30.40 -27.45 -5.45
CA SER A 349 -31.04 -28.66 -6.01
C SER A 349 -31.01 -28.71 -7.55
N GLN A 350 -30.39 -29.70 -8.21
CA GLN A 350 -30.49 -31.15 -8.04
C GLN A 350 -29.17 -31.83 -8.47
N ALA A 351 -29.09 -33.16 -8.36
CA ALA A 351 -27.94 -33.93 -8.86
C ALA A 351 -27.87 -33.92 -10.41
N PRO A 352 -26.67 -34.04 -11.01
CA PRO A 352 -26.52 -34.34 -12.43
C PRO A 352 -26.50 -35.86 -12.66
N ASP A 353 -27.46 -36.34 -13.44
CA ASP A 353 -27.33 -37.61 -14.17
C ASP A 353 -26.49 -37.37 -15.45
N ASP A 354 -26.20 -38.46 -16.18
CA ASP A 354 -25.36 -38.56 -17.39
C ASP A 354 -25.90 -37.70 -18.58
N GLU A 355 -25.25 -37.49 -19.73
CA GLU A 355 -24.14 -38.14 -20.47
C GLU A 355 -23.14 -37.04 -20.98
N GLU A 356 -22.09 -37.21 -21.80
CA GLU A 356 -21.72 -38.21 -22.82
C GLU A 356 -20.19 -38.17 -23.08
N ALA A 357 -19.58 -39.27 -23.55
CA ALA A 357 -18.11 -39.42 -23.70
C ALA A 357 -17.56 -39.07 -25.10
N PRO A 358 -16.25 -39.24 -25.34
CA PRO A 358 -15.89 -40.28 -26.31
C PRO A 358 -14.67 -41.17 -25.95
N ASP A 359 -14.82 -42.46 -26.28
CA ASP A 359 -13.84 -43.53 -26.55
C ASP A 359 -12.52 -43.65 -25.75
N GLU A 360 -12.58 -44.58 -24.79
CA GLU A 360 -11.79 -45.83 -24.79
C GLU A 360 -10.39 -45.83 -25.46
N ASN A 361 -9.34 -46.03 -24.65
CA ASN A 361 -8.63 -47.32 -24.53
C ASN A 361 -7.46 -47.20 -23.53
N GLY A 362 -7.54 -47.90 -22.39
CA GLY A 362 -6.48 -47.89 -21.37
C GLY A 362 -6.96 -48.28 -19.97
N GLU A 363 -6.79 -49.56 -19.64
CA GLU A 363 -7.09 -50.28 -18.38
C GLU A 363 -7.25 -49.44 -17.09
N GLU A 364 -8.38 -49.64 -16.39
CA GLU A 364 -8.58 -49.11 -15.03
C GLU A 364 -7.61 -49.76 -14.01
N PRO A 365 -6.85 -48.97 -13.23
CA PRO A 365 -6.28 -49.44 -11.98
C PRO A 365 -7.42 -49.57 -10.96
N GLY A 366 -7.66 -50.79 -10.45
CA GLY A 366 -8.76 -51.06 -9.53
C GLY A 366 -8.72 -50.21 -8.25
N ALA A 367 -9.91 -49.96 -7.69
CA ALA A 367 -10.09 -49.12 -6.50
C ALA A 367 -9.45 -49.72 -5.23
N GLY A 368 -8.16 -49.44 -5.03
CA GLY A 368 -7.53 -49.50 -3.72
C GLY A 368 -8.01 -48.36 -2.82
N GLU A 369 -7.90 -48.55 -1.51
CA GLU A 369 -8.04 -47.46 -0.55
C GLU A 369 -7.02 -46.34 -0.89
N PRO A 370 -7.36 -45.05 -0.70
CA PRO A 370 -6.42 -43.98 -0.98
C PRO A 370 -5.17 -44.15 -0.12
N ALA A 371 -4.02 -44.33 -0.76
CA ALA A 371 -2.75 -44.48 -0.07
C ALA A 371 -2.56 -43.29 0.89
N ALA A 372 -2.28 -43.60 2.16
CA ALA A 372 -1.97 -42.57 3.15
C ALA A 372 -0.80 -41.72 2.65
N ARG A 373 -0.92 -40.39 2.74
CA ARG A 373 0.19 -39.50 2.38
C ARG A 373 1.35 -39.76 3.32
N ASP A 374 2.57 -39.89 2.79
CA ASP A 374 3.77 -40.13 3.60
C ASP A 374 4.04 -39.00 4.62
N TRP A 375 3.50 -37.80 4.38
CA TRP A 375 3.74 -36.58 5.17
C TRP A 375 2.45 -35.78 5.38
N PRO A 376 2.28 -35.10 6.54
CA PRO A 376 1.12 -34.27 6.83
C PRO A 376 1.11 -32.97 6.01
N ASP A 377 -0.06 -32.37 5.84
CA ASP A 377 -0.17 -31.02 5.26
C ASP A 377 0.44 -29.98 6.21
N VAL A 378 0.97 -28.87 5.68
CA VAL A 378 1.52 -27.76 6.46
C VAL A 378 0.75 -26.49 6.13
N ILE A 379 0.00 -25.96 7.11
CA ILE A 379 -0.77 -24.72 6.96
C ILE A 379 -0.10 -23.65 7.82
N LEU A 380 0.64 -22.74 7.19
CA LEU A 380 1.28 -21.61 7.87
C LEU A 380 0.38 -20.38 7.76
N ILE A 381 -0.16 -19.94 8.89
CA ILE A 381 -1.06 -18.81 9.01
C ILE A 381 -0.32 -17.68 9.73
N THR A 382 -0.23 -16.52 9.09
CA THR A 382 0.51 -15.36 9.59
C THR A 382 -0.34 -14.10 9.50
N VAL A 383 -0.20 -13.23 10.49
CA VAL A 383 -0.94 -11.97 10.59
C VAL A 383 0.03 -10.82 10.84
N ASP A 384 -0.10 -9.75 10.07
CA ASP A 384 0.71 -8.53 10.13
C ASP A 384 0.37 -7.68 11.38
N THR A 385 1.37 -7.31 12.19
CA THR A 385 1.25 -6.49 13.42
C THR A 385 0.43 -7.07 14.59
N LEU A 386 0.08 -8.36 14.59
CA LEU A 386 -0.79 -8.95 15.62
C LEU A 386 -0.05 -9.21 16.95
N ARG A 387 -0.33 -8.35 17.93
CA ARG A 387 0.14 -8.47 19.32
C ARG A 387 -0.46 -9.69 20.02
N SER A 388 0.34 -10.36 20.85
CA SER A 388 -0.13 -11.49 21.68
C SER A 388 -1.23 -11.10 22.69
N ASP A 389 -1.17 -9.91 23.31
CA ASP A 389 -2.14 -9.44 24.31
C ASP A 389 -3.57 -9.24 23.77
N ARG A 390 -3.77 -9.33 22.45
CA ARG A 390 -5.08 -9.19 21.79
C ARG A 390 -5.67 -10.52 21.28
N VAL A 391 -5.10 -11.65 21.68
CA VAL A 391 -5.62 -13.00 21.39
C VAL A 391 -6.11 -13.65 22.70
N SER A 392 -7.34 -14.17 22.75
CA SER A 392 -8.00 -14.48 24.04
C SER A 392 -7.38 -15.60 24.87
N VAL A 393 -6.61 -16.51 24.27
CA VAL A 393 -5.81 -17.51 25.01
C VAL A 393 -4.57 -16.94 25.72
N TYR A 394 -4.19 -15.69 25.43
CA TYR A 394 -3.14 -14.95 26.16
C TYR A 394 -3.75 -13.92 27.12
N SER A 395 -4.83 -13.23 26.70
CA SER A 395 -5.51 -12.24 27.52
C SER A 395 -6.99 -12.11 27.17
N THR A 396 -7.85 -12.35 28.17
CA THR A 396 -9.31 -12.15 28.04
C THR A 396 -9.74 -10.69 28.24
N ALA A 397 -8.80 -9.74 28.35
CA ALA A 397 -9.09 -8.35 28.74
C ALA A 397 -9.59 -7.45 27.59
N HIS A 398 -9.34 -7.83 26.33
CA HIS A 398 -9.57 -6.96 25.16
C HIS A 398 -10.68 -7.49 24.24
N VAL A 399 -10.46 -8.65 23.64
CA VAL A 399 -11.36 -9.24 22.64
C VAL A 399 -11.52 -10.75 22.85
N ARG A 400 -12.48 -11.34 22.13
CA ARG A 400 -12.63 -12.79 22.02
C ARG A 400 -12.28 -13.23 20.62
N THR A 401 -11.44 -14.25 20.51
CA THR A 401 -10.94 -14.82 19.26
C THR A 401 -11.10 -16.35 19.30
N PRO A 402 -12.36 -16.86 19.21
CA PRO A 402 -12.65 -18.28 19.41
C PRO A 402 -11.98 -19.21 18.39
N ASN A 403 -11.54 -18.72 17.23
CA ASN A 403 -10.86 -19.54 16.22
C ASN A 403 -9.36 -19.65 16.50
N PHE A 404 -8.71 -18.60 17.03
CA PHE A 404 -7.39 -18.74 17.66
C PHE A 404 -7.47 -19.61 18.93
N ASP A 405 -8.53 -19.46 19.73
CA ASP A 405 -8.76 -20.31 20.92
C ASP A 405 -8.90 -21.80 20.54
N LEU A 406 -9.45 -22.12 19.36
CA LEU A 406 -9.59 -23.50 18.87
C LEU A 406 -8.24 -24.14 18.55
N ILE A 407 -7.35 -23.45 17.83
CA ILE A 407 -5.99 -23.94 17.51
C ILE A 407 -5.23 -24.28 18.80
N ALA A 408 -5.34 -23.45 19.83
CA ALA A 408 -4.74 -23.71 21.14
C ALA A 408 -5.41 -24.87 21.92
N GLN A 409 -6.72 -25.10 21.73
CA GLN A 409 -7.44 -26.22 22.36
C GLN A 409 -7.16 -27.58 21.69
N GLU A 410 -6.63 -27.57 20.47
CA GLU A 410 -6.23 -28.75 19.69
C GLU A 410 -4.71 -28.96 19.64
N GLY A 411 -3.92 -28.11 20.29
CA GLY A 411 -2.46 -28.14 20.22
C GLY A 411 -1.75 -27.43 21.37
N THR A 412 -0.58 -26.87 21.07
CA THR A 412 0.30 -26.15 22.00
C THR A 412 0.26 -24.65 21.75
N ARG A 413 0.08 -23.88 22.83
CA ARG A 413 0.32 -22.43 22.86
C ARG A 413 1.69 -22.17 23.50
N PHE A 414 2.51 -21.31 22.90
CA PHE A 414 3.73 -20.82 23.54
C PHE A 414 3.41 -19.55 24.31
N GLU A 415 3.76 -19.47 25.59
CA GLU A 415 3.56 -18.26 26.39
C GLU A 415 4.48 -17.13 25.91
N TRP A 416 5.72 -17.45 25.53
CA TRP A 416 6.73 -16.46 25.14
C TRP A 416 7.29 -16.74 23.74
N SER A 417 6.64 -16.19 22.71
CA SER A 417 7.22 -16.07 21.36
C SER A 417 7.57 -14.60 21.04
N THR A 418 8.68 -14.36 20.35
CA THR A 418 9.15 -13.02 19.99
C THR A 418 9.77 -12.96 18.59
N THR A 419 9.61 -11.82 17.91
CA THR A 419 10.18 -11.60 16.58
C THR A 419 11.66 -11.25 16.61
N ALA A 420 12.43 -11.64 15.59
CA ALA A 420 13.81 -11.20 15.41
C ALA A 420 13.93 -9.73 14.94
N PHE A 421 12.86 -9.16 14.37
CA PHE A 421 12.83 -7.78 13.88
C PHE A 421 11.39 -7.23 13.84
N PRO A 422 11.07 -6.07 14.43
CA PRO A 422 9.71 -5.52 14.44
C PRO A 422 9.25 -4.88 13.10
N LYS A 423 9.56 -5.49 11.95
CA LYS A 423 9.18 -5.05 10.60
C LYS A 423 8.87 -6.24 9.69
N THR A 424 7.80 -6.16 8.89
CA THR A 424 7.22 -7.29 8.15
C THR A 424 8.23 -8.07 7.29
N THR A 425 9.01 -7.38 6.43
CA THR A 425 9.96 -8.05 5.53
C THR A 425 11.06 -8.83 6.28
N PRO A 426 11.85 -8.24 7.20
CA PRO A 426 12.85 -9.00 7.95
C PRO A 426 12.24 -10.03 8.90
N ALA A 427 11.12 -9.73 9.58
CA ALA A 427 10.43 -10.68 10.45
C ALA A 427 10.02 -11.97 9.72
N MET A 428 9.30 -11.81 8.61
CA MET A 428 8.84 -12.93 7.79
C MET A 428 10.01 -13.65 7.11
N ALA A 429 11.11 -12.96 6.82
CA ALA A 429 12.31 -13.59 6.31
C ALA A 429 12.97 -14.49 7.36
N SER A 430 13.13 -14.03 8.60
CA SER A 430 13.65 -14.87 9.70
C SER A 430 12.75 -16.08 9.94
N LEU A 431 11.44 -15.86 10.02
CA LEU A 431 10.42 -16.91 10.18
C LEU A 431 10.47 -17.97 9.07
N MET A 432 10.68 -17.57 7.81
CA MET A 432 10.63 -18.46 6.66
C MET A 432 11.99 -19.01 6.20
N THR A 433 13.10 -18.60 6.80
CA THR A 433 14.45 -19.11 6.49
C THR A 433 15.18 -19.69 7.69
N GLY A 434 14.67 -19.52 8.91
CA GLY A 434 15.33 -19.93 10.15
C GLY A 434 16.58 -19.10 10.49
N LEU A 435 16.83 -18.00 9.78
CA LEU A 435 18.04 -17.17 9.92
C LEU A 435 17.76 -15.85 10.63
N TRP A 436 18.79 -15.25 11.22
CA TRP A 436 18.76 -13.90 11.75
C TRP A 436 18.77 -12.83 10.64
N PRO A 437 18.25 -11.61 10.91
CA PRO A 437 18.23 -10.49 9.97
C PRO A 437 19.57 -10.13 9.33
N HIS A 438 20.68 -10.47 9.99
CA HIS A 438 22.02 -10.22 9.49
C HIS A 438 22.59 -11.32 8.59
N HIS A 439 22.08 -12.55 8.67
CA HIS A 439 22.47 -13.68 7.82
C HIS A 439 21.62 -13.73 6.54
N HIS A 440 20.28 -13.67 6.63
CA HIS A 440 19.43 -13.58 5.43
C HIS A 440 19.45 -12.18 4.76
N GLY A 441 20.13 -11.22 5.40
CA GLY A 441 20.58 -9.96 4.78
C GLY A 441 19.52 -8.90 4.51
N SER A 442 18.29 -9.05 5.03
CA SER A 442 17.20 -8.06 4.92
C SER A 442 16.94 -7.43 6.29
N ARG A 443 17.02 -6.10 6.41
CA ARG A 443 17.08 -5.36 7.69
C ARG A 443 16.26 -4.05 7.67
N ASP A 444 15.42 -3.89 6.64
CA ASP A 444 14.33 -2.91 6.57
C ASP A 444 13.17 -3.45 5.70
N VAL A 445 12.02 -2.79 5.72
CA VAL A 445 10.87 -3.16 4.88
C VAL A 445 11.26 -3.07 3.40
N TRP A 446 10.73 -3.97 2.58
CA TRP A 446 10.95 -4.08 1.14
C TRP A 446 12.36 -4.52 0.69
N GLU A 447 13.36 -4.58 1.57
CA GLU A 447 14.68 -5.11 1.24
C GLU A 447 14.60 -6.60 0.87
N PRO A 448 15.06 -7.02 -0.32
CA PRO A 448 15.03 -8.43 -0.68
C PRO A 448 15.91 -9.29 0.23
N VAL A 449 15.41 -10.48 0.56
CA VAL A 449 16.18 -11.55 1.20
C VAL A 449 17.26 -11.99 0.23
N LYS A 450 18.52 -11.85 0.66
CA LYS A 450 19.70 -12.06 -0.18
C LYS A 450 20.10 -13.53 -0.17
N ASP A 451 20.21 -14.07 1.03
CA ASP A 451 20.79 -15.37 1.33
C ASP A 451 19.79 -16.20 2.17
N GLY A 452 20.00 -17.51 2.24
CA GLY A 452 19.09 -18.46 2.89
C GLY A 452 18.07 -19.13 1.95
N THR A 453 17.67 -20.33 2.33
CA THR A 453 16.67 -21.18 1.68
C THR A 453 15.34 -21.06 2.42
N PHE A 454 14.25 -20.87 1.69
CA PHE A 454 12.92 -20.72 2.28
C PHE A 454 12.32 -22.09 2.64
N LEU A 455 11.52 -22.15 3.71
CA LEU A 455 10.69 -23.31 4.07
C LEU A 455 9.90 -23.86 2.87
N ALA A 456 9.40 -22.97 2.01
CA ALA A 456 8.71 -23.33 0.77
C ALA A 456 9.59 -24.15 -0.19
N GLU A 457 10.88 -23.82 -0.32
CA GLU A 457 11.83 -24.53 -1.20
C GLU A 457 12.12 -25.93 -0.65
N VAL A 458 12.30 -26.07 0.67
CA VAL A 458 12.54 -27.36 1.33
C VAL A 458 11.33 -28.29 1.18
N LEU A 459 10.12 -27.78 1.41
CA LEU A 459 8.89 -28.57 1.24
C LEU A 459 8.62 -28.92 -0.23
N GLN A 460 8.83 -27.99 -1.17
CA GLN A 460 8.67 -28.27 -2.61
C GLN A 460 9.66 -29.34 -3.08
N ALA A 461 10.91 -29.32 -2.60
CA ALA A 461 11.91 -30.36 -2.90
C ALA A 461 11.49 -31.76 -2.43
N ARG A 462 10.72 -31.85 -1.33
CA ARG A 462 10.12 -33.11 -0.82
C ARG A 462 8.76 -33.44 -1.44
N GLY A 463 8.36 -32.74 -2.52
CA GLY A 463 7.16 -33.06 -3.29
C GLY A 463 5.85 -32.49 -2.74
N TYR A 464 5.90 -31.54 -1.80
CA TYR A 464 4.72 -30.77 -1.40
C TYR A 464 4.21 -29.91 -2.56
N GLN A 465 2.90 -29.87 -2.75
CA GLN A 465 2.26 -28.84 -3.55
C GLN A 465 2.28 -27.52 -2.77
N THR A 466 2.95 -26.48 -3.27
CA THR A 466 3.25 -25.26 -2.50
C THR A 466 2.43 -24.05 -2.97
N LEU A 467 1.40 -23.71 -2.19
CA LEU A 467 0.40 -22.69 -2.52
C LEU A 467 0.42 -21.57 -1.47
N GLY A 468 0.12 -20.33 -1.87
CA GLY A 468 -0.03 -19.27 -0.88
C GLY A 468 -0.75 -18.01 -1.32
N VAL A 469 -1.17 -17.20 -0.35
CA VAL A 469 -1.76 -15.87 -0.54
C VAL A 469 -1.15 -14.90 0.47
N SER A 470 -0.67 -13.75 -0.01
CA SER A 470 -0.12 -12.69 0.83
C SER A 470 -0.73 -11.35 0.45
N SER A 471 -1.35 -10.66 1.42
CA SER A 471 -1.89 -9.31 1.22
C SER A 471 -0.99 -8.16 1.67
N ASN A 472 0.14 -8.43 2.32
CA ASN A 472 1.20 -7.44 2.44
C ASN A 472 2.18 -7.55 1.25
N SER A 473 2.30 -6.49 0.46
CA SER A 473 3.26 -6.40 -0.65
C SER A 473 4.73 -6.36 -0.21
N ALA A 474 5.02 -6.16 1.08
CA ALA A 474 6.35 -6.27 1.67
C ALA A 474 6.82 -7.74 1.81
N CYS A 475 5.89 -8.69 1.70
CA CYS A 475 6.13 -10.14 1.75
C CYS A 475 5.61 -10.80 0.47
N GLY A 476 6.25 -10.47 -0.65
CA GLY A 476 5.90 -10.99 -1.97
C GLY A 476 7.10 -11.22 -2.89
N SER A 477 6.85 -11.51 -4.17
CA SER A 477 7.89 -11.95 -5.11
C SER A 477 9.12 -11.04 -5.20
N ARG A 478 8.97 -9.72 -5.02
CA ARG A 478 10.09 -8.76 -5.06
C ARG A 478 11.11 -8.95 -3.93
N GLN A 479 10.69 -9.51 -2.80
CA GLN A 479 11.54 -9.70 -1.63
C GLN A 479 12.11 -11.12 -1.50
N GLY A 480 11.70 -12.05 -2.36
CA GLY A 480 12.19 -13.44 -2.36
C GLY A 480 11.12 -14.48 -2.05
N PHE A 481 10.08 -14.14 -1.27
CA PHE A 481 9.02 -15.02 -0.75
C PHE A 481 8.23 -15.90 -1.75
N HIS A 482 8.49 -15.78 -3.05
CA HIS A 482 7.92 -16.65 -4.10
C HIS A 482 8.79 -17.86 -4.44
N LYS A 483 10.06 -17.86 -3.99
CA LYS A 483 10.93 -19.04 -3.99
C LYS A 483 10.18 -20.23 -3.37
N GLY A 484 10.28 -21.40 -4.00
CA GLY A 484 9.64 -22.62 -3.50
C GLY A 484 8.12 -22.71 -3.64
N PHE A 485 7.42 -21.68 -4.15
CA PHE A 485 5.97 -21.73 -4.36
C PHE A 485 5.60 -22.07 -5.81
N ASP A 486 4.87 -23.17 -6.03
CA ASP A 486 4.14 -23.44 -7.28
C ASP A 486 3.20 -22.28 -7.63
N ARG A 487 2.59 -21.68 -6.59
CA ARG A 487 1.66 -20.57 -6.74
C ARG A 487 1.50 -19.70 -5.49
N LEU A 488 2.34 -18.66 -5.39
CA LEU A 488 2.08 -17.52 -4.51
C LEU A 488 1.16 -16.49 -5.19
N ILE A 489 0.11 -16.05 -4.48
CA ILE A 489 -0.77 -14.95 -4.90
C ILE A 489 -0.43 -13.71 -4.08
N ASN A 490 0.46 -12.90 -4.65
CA ASN A 490 0.87 -11.60 -4.13
C ASN A 490 -0.28 -10.56 -4.10
N ARG A 491 -0.09 -9.54 -3.27
CA ARG A 491 -0.97 -8.39 -3.09
C ARG A 491 -1.38 -7.66 -4.39
N ASP A 492 -0.53 -7.57 -5.41
CA ASP A 492 -0.90 -6.94 -6.70
C ASP A 492 -2.02 -7.69 -7.44
N ARG A 493 -2.31 -8.94 -7.06
CA ARG A 493 -3.38 -9.78 -7.62
C ARG A 493 -4.64 -9.84 -6.75
N LEU A 494 -4.69 -9.08 -5.65
CA LEU A 494 -5.84 -8.98 -4.75
C LEU A 494 -6.54 -7.63 -4.92
N LYS A 495 -7.88 -7.66 -5.08
CA LYS A 495 -8.71 -6.44 -5.26
C LYS A 495 -8.57 -5.44 -4.10
N ARG A 496 -8.37 -5.97 -2.90
CA ARG A 496 -8.22 -5.28 -1.61
C ARG A 496 -7.45 -6.22 -0.67
N PRO A 497 -6.78 -5.74 0.39
CA PRO A 497 -5.92 -6.59 1.22
C PRO A 497 -6.66 -7.35 2.32
N ASP A 498 -7.91 -6.97 2.58
CA ASP A 498 -8.71 -7.33 3.73
C ASP A 498 -8.91 -8.85 3.85
N ALA A 499 -8.92 -9.35 5.07
CA ALA A 499 -8.90 -10.79 5.38
C ALA A 499 -9.95 -11.61 4.62
N ASP A 500 -11.15 -11.09 4.35
CA ASP A 500 -12.18 -11.85 3.63
C ASP A 500 -11.82 -12.15 2.16
N VAL A 501 -10.99 -11.32 1.51
CA VAL A 501 -10.47 -11.55 0.15
C VAL A 501 -9.22 -12.43 0.17
N VAL A 502 -8.45 -12.43 1.26
CA VAL A 502 -7.35 -13.37 1.48
C VAL A 502 -7.92 -14.78 1.69
N THR A 503 -8.86 -14.94 2.62
CA THR A 503 -9.57 -16.20 2.91
C THR A 503 -10.31 -16.73 1.69
N ASP A 504 -11.11 -15.92 0.98
CA ASP A 504 -11.78 -16.34 -0.27
C ASP A 504 -10.79 -16.91 -1.29
N ARG A 505 -9.57 -16.37 -1.34
CA ARG A 505 -8.53 -16.77 -2.29
C ARG A 505 -7.71 -17.96 -1.82
N ALA A 506 -7.44 -18.09 -0.51
CA ALA A 506 -6.84 -19.27 0.10
C ALA A 506 -7.76 -20.49 -0.06
N ILE A 507 -9.06 -20.32 0.23
CA ILE A 507 -10.10 -21.33 -0.03
C ILE A 507 -10.14 -21.70 -1.53
N GLN A 508 -9.94 -20.75 -2.45
CA GLN A 508 -9.88 -21.06 -3.88
C GLN A 508 -8.61 -21.83 -4.32
N LEU A 509 -7.48 -21.65 -3.62
CA LEU A 509 -6.27 -22.47 -3.81
C LEU A 509 -6.49 -23.88 -3.25
N LEU A 510 -6.93 -23.97 -1.99
CA LEU A 510 -7.28 -25.22 -1.31
C LEU A 510 -8.30 -26.06 -2.10
N ARG A 511 -9.30 -25.40 -2.71
CA ARG A 511 -10.31 -26.07 -3.57
C ARG A 511 -9.71 -26.73 -4.82
N ARG A 512 -8.48 -26.39 -5.20
CA ARG A 512 -7.72 -26.89 -6.36
C ARG A 512 -6.48 -27.71 -5.97
N ALA A 513 -6.21 -27.90 -4.68
CA ALA A 513 -5.11 -28.75 -4.22
C ALA A 513 -5.44 -30.23 -4.44
N ARG A 514 -4.46 -31.02 -4.91
CA ARG A 514 -4.60 -32.45 -5.23
C ARG A 514 -4.69 -33.28 -3.95
N LYS A 515 -5.74 -34.09 -3.74
CA LYS A 515 -5.99 -34.79 -2.45
C LYS A 515 -4.92 -35.84 -2.14
N GLU A 516 -4.17 -36.23 -3.16
CA GLU A 516 -3.13 -37.26 -3.18
C GLU A 516 -1.74 -36.70 -2.84
N GLN A 517 -1.56 -35.37 -2.86
CA GLN A 517 -0.29 -34.71 -2.57
C GLN A 517 -0.35 -33.94 -1.25
N PRO A 518 0.74 -33.95 -0.44
CA PRO A 518 0.84 -33.11 0.73
C PRO A 518 0.90 -31.63 0.30
N LEU A 519 0.21 -30.77 1.05
CA LEU A 519 -0.01 -29.36 0.74
C LEU A 519 0.78 -28.48 1.71
N PHE A 520 1.61 -27.58 1.20
CA PHE A 520 2.05 -26.40 1.95
C PHE A 520 1.14 -25.24 1.56
N LEU A 521 0.40 -24.69 2.52
CA LEU A 521 -0.47 -23.53 2.33
C LEU A 521 -0.03 -22.39 3.23
N TRP A 522 0.56 -21.34 2.66
CA TRP A 522 0.85 -20.10 3.38
C TRP A 522 -0.27 -19.06 3.20
N VAL A 523 -0.80 -18.55 4.30
CA VAL A 523 -1.79 -17.46 4.32
C VAL A 523 -1.26 -16.32 5.17
N HIS A 524 -1.08 -15.15 4.55
CA HIS A 524 -0.59 -13.94 5.21
C HIS A 524 -1.62 -12.80 5.09
N TYR A 525 -2.19 -12.45 6.25
CA TYR A 525 -3.22 -11.43 6.43
C TYR A 525 -2.62 -10.10 6.85
N VAL A 526 -3.19 -8.98 6.36
CA VAL A 526 -2.77 -7.63 6.78
C VAL A 526 -3.55 -7.08 7.99
N ASP A 527 -4.81 -7.46 8.20
CA ASP A 527 -5.60 -7.01 9.35
C ASP A 527 -5.03 -7.66 10.62
N PRO A 528 -4.52 -6.92 11.64
CA PRO A 528 -4.97 -5.58 12.03
C PRO A 528 -4.11 -4.34 11.66
N HIS A 529 -3.05 -4.42 10.85
CA HIS A 529 -2.08 -3.33 10.56
C HIS A 529 -2.72 -1.94 10.27
N TRP A 530 -2.14 -0.87 10.84
CA TRP A 530 -2.54 0.53 10.61
C TRP A 530 -2.53 0.95 9.12
N PRO A 531 -3.69 1.19 8.46
CA PRO A 531 -4.84 1.89 9.03
C PRO A 531 -6.07 1.03 9.31
N TYR A 532 -6.43 0.93 10.60
CA TYR A 532 -7.54 0.13 11.13
C TYR A 532 -8.89 0.47 10.46
N GLY A 533 -9.62 -0.54 9.97
CA GLY A 533 -10.91 -0.30 9.29
C GLY A 533 -11.58 -1.52 8.64
N PRO A 534 -11.82 -2.63 9.37
CA PRO A 534 -12.22 -3.92 8.83
C PRO A 534 -13.62 -3.89 8.16
N PRO A 535 -13.78 -4.35 6.90
CA PRO A 535 -14.98 -4.09 6.08
C PRO A 535 -16.34 -4.44 6.69
N ARG A 536 -16.42 -5.50 7.50
CA ARG A 536 -17.68 -6.03 8.04
C ARG A 536 -17.95 -5.55 9.47
N VAL A 537 -16.93 -5.57 10.33
CA VAL A 537 -17.05 -5.21 11.76
C VAL A 537 -17.04 -3.69 11.98
N ALA A 538 -16.36 -2.92 11.13
CA ALA A 538 -16.23 -1.47 11.29
C ALA A 538 -17.56 -0.70 11.13
N ALA A 539 -18.60 -1.27 10.52
CA ALA A 539 -19.85 -0.56 10.25
C ALA A 539 -20.52 0.00 11.51
N GLU A 540 -20.49 -0.75 12.62
CA GLU A 540 -20.96 -0.28 13.93
C GLU A 540 -19.82 0.27 14.81
N THR A 541 -18.70 -0.43 14.92
CA THR A 541 -17.61 -0.02 15.83
C THR A 541 -16.96 1.29 15.39
N ALA A 542 -16.74 1.51 14.09
CA ALA A 542 -16.16 2.77 13.61
C ALA A 542 -17.14 3.94 13.65
N VAL A 543 -18.44 3.73 13.91
CA VAL A 543 -19.38 4.81 14.25
C VAL A 543 -19.18 5.26 15.70
N ARG A 544 -18.67 4.38 16.57
CA ARG A 544 -18.35 4.66 17.98
C ARG A 544 -16.92 5.17 18.20
N ALA A 545 -16.07 5.18 17.16
CA ALA A 545 -14.66 5.62 17.20
C ALA A 545 -14.38 6.90 16.37
N PRO A 546 -15.01 8.05 16.68
CA PRO A 546 -14.94 9.27 15.88
C PRO A 546 -13.54 9.92 15.77
N ARG A 547 -12.70 9.86 16.82
CA ARG A 547 -11.35 10.47 16.85
C ARG A 547 -10.39 9.67 15.98
N CYS A 548 -10.40 8.34 16.07
CA CYS A 548 -9.59 7.52 15.18
C CYS A 548 -10.07 7.65 13.73
N ARG A 549 -11.40 7.71 13.50
CA ARG A 549 -11.97 8.02 12.17
C ARG A 549 -11.44 9.35 11.61
N GLN A 550 -11.25 10.38 12.44
CA GLN A 550 -10.65 11.66 12.01
C GLN A 550 -9.19 11.50 11.58
N LEU A 551 -8.35 10.79 12.35
CA LEU A 551 -6.97 10.47 11.95
C LEU A 551 -6.93 9.67 10.63
N LEU A 552 -7.79 8.66 10.50
CA LEU A 552 -7.92 7.84 9.30
C LEU A 552 -8.34 8.67 8.06
N GLN A 553 -9.19 9.68 8.25
CA GLN A 553 -9.56 10.64 7.19
C GLN A 553 -8.40 11.56 6.82
N GLN A 554 -7.62 12.06 7.80
CA GLN A 554 -6.42 12.86 7.55
C GLN A 554 -5.34 12.07 6.80
N LYS A 555 -5.05 10.82 7.22
CA LYS A 555 -4.15 9.89 6.51
C LYS A 555 -4.62 9.65 5.07
N ARG A 556 -5.92 9.39 4.84
CA ARG A 556 -6.50 9.21 3.49
C ARG A 556 -6.48 10.49 2.64
N ALA A 557 -6.42 11.66 3.25
CA ALA A 557 -6.28 12.96 2.57
C ALA A 557 -4.80 13.34 2.30
N GLY A 558 -3.84 12.49 2.67
CA GLY A 558 -2.40 12.78 2.53
C GLY A 558 -1.85 13.73 3.61
N GLY A 559 -2.58 13.96 4.71
CA GLY A 559 -2.15 14.83 5.81
C GLY A 559 -1.37 14.13 6.93
N ILE A 560 -1.08 12.83 6.78
CA ILE A 560 -0.25 12.03 7.70
C ILE A 560 0.53 11.02 6.86
N GLU A 561 1.84 11.21 6.69
CA GLU A 561 2.74 10.22 6.07
C GLU A 561 3.12 9.09 7.05
N PHE A 562 3.90 8.11 6.59
CA PHE A 562 4.31 6.97 7.41
C PHE A 562 5.21 7.45 8.57
N GLY A 563 4.80 7.17 9.82
CA GLY A 563 5.46 7.67 11.04
C GLY A 563 5.10 9.10 11.47
N GLN A 564 4.36 9.90 10.68
CA GLN A 564 4.03 11.30 11.04
C GLN A 564 2.97 11.48 12.12
N VAL A 565 2.39 10.40 12.67
CA VAL A 565 1.41 10.50 13.77
C VAL A 565 2.03 11.18 14.99
N VAL A 566 3.32 10.93 15.25
CA VAL A 566 4.09 11.55 16.35
C VAL A 566 4.39 13.03 16.06
N GLY A 567 4.77 13.38 14.83
CA GLY A 567 5.35 14.68 14.51
C GLY A 567 4.38 15.87 14.31
N ASN A 568 3.10 15.62 14.03
CA ASN A 568 2.16 16.70 13.65
C ASN A 568 1.22 17.18 14.77
N ASP A 569 0.66 16.29 15.59
CA ASP A 569 -0.07 16.63 16.82
C ASP A 569 -0.20 15.39 17.73
N GLU A 570 0.77 15.25 18.62
CA GLU A 570 0.83 14.19 19.62
C GLU A 570 -0.41 14.17 20.55
N ASN A 571 -1.00 15.35 20.86
CA ASN A 571 -2.18 15.43 21.71
C ASN A 571 -3.41 14.87 20.98
N MET A 572 -3.52 15.08 19.67
CA MET A 572 -4.54 14.47 18.83
C MET A 572 -4.34 12.94 18.73
N ALA A 573 -3.11 12.46 18.59
CA ALA A 573 -2.78 11.04 18.56
C ALA A 573 -3.17 10.35 19.90
N ARG A 574 -2.69 10.89 21.02
CA ARG A 574 -2.99 10.47 22.40
C ARG A 574 -4.49 10.51 22.70
N ALA A 575 -5.19 11.56 22.28
CA ALA A 575 -6.64 11.67 22.46
C ALA A 575 -7.45 10.63 21.65
N ALA A 576 -6.90 10.11 20.55
CA ALA A 576 -7.54 9.08 19.73
C ALA A 576 -7.27 7.65 20.22
N TYR A 577 -6.41 7.42 21.21
CA TYR A 577 -5.99 6.08 21.65
C TYR A 577 -7.15 5.11 21.93
N PRO A 578 -8.19 5.44 22.72
CA PRO A 578 -9.30 4.51 22.98
C PRO A 578 -10.08 4.14 21.72
N ASP A 579 -10.29 5.12 20.83
CA ASP A 579 -10.99 4.94 19.55
C ASP A 579 -10.17 4.07 18.59
N CYS A 580 -8.85 4.22 18.56
CA CYS A 580 -7.96 3.47 17.68
C CYS A 580 -7.69 2.06 18.21
N ALA A 581 -7.50 1.88 19.51
CA ALA A 581 -7.41 0.55 20.13
C ALA A 581 -8.68 -0.27 19.86
N ALA A 582 -9.87 0.34 20.01
CA ALA A 582 -11.15 -0.32 19.69
C ALA A 582 -11.31 -0.69 18.20
N LEU A 583 -10.61 -0.01 17.28
CA LEU A 583 -10.59 -0.37 15.85
C LEU A 583 -9.55 -1.43 15.52
N TYR A 584 -8.39 -1.43 16.19
CA TYR A 584 -7.44 -2.53 16.14
C TYR A 584 -8.11 -3.82 16.66
N ASP A 585 -8.73 -3.76 17.83
CA ASP A 585 -9.49 -4.85 18.46
C ASP A 585 -10.60 -5.40 17.53
N ALA A 586 -11.35 -4.51 16.85
CA ALA A 586 -12.34 -4.90 15.85
C ALA A 586 -11.73 -5.54 14.59
N SER A 587 -10.47 -5.23 14.27
CA SER A 587 -9.72 -5.82 13.15
C SER A 587 -9.22 -7.21 13.50
N VAL A 588 -8.78 -7.43 14.75
CA VAL A 588 -8.43 -8.77 15.27
C VAL A 588 -9.66 -9.69 15.27
N GLN A 589 -10.82 -9.20 15.73
CA GLN A 589 -12.08 -9.97 15.66
C GLN A 589 -12.52 -10.30 14.23
N PHE A 590 -12.23 -9.41 13.26
CA PHE A 590 -12.49 -9.68 11.85
C PHE A 590 -11.53 -10.73 11.28
N ASN A 591 -10.25 -10.68 11.65
CA ASN A 591 -9.26 -11.69 11.27
C ASN A 591 -9.66 -13.08 11.82
N ASP A 592 -9.98 -13.19 13.11
CA ASP A 592 -10.42 -14.46 13.73
C ASP A 592 -11.66 -15.06 13.03
N ALA A 593 -12.65 -14.24 12.65
CA ALA A 593 -13.83 -14.71 11.93
C ALA A 593 -13.50 -15.22 10.51
N GLU A 594 -12.52 -14.59 9.83
CA GLU A 594 -12.07 -15.01 8.50
C GLU A 594 -11.04 -16.17 8.55
N LEU A 595 -10.38 -16.40 9.69
CA LEU A 595 -9.70 -17.65 10.03
C LEU A 595 -10.72 -18.77 10.21
N GLY A 596 -11.81 -18.56 10.95
CA GLY A 596 -12.86 -19.57 11.16
C GLY A 596 -13.36 -20.15 9.83
N ARG A 597 -13.61 -19.28 8.84
CA ARG A 597 -13.95 -19.67 7.46
C ARG A 597 -12.87 -20.49 6.74
N LEU A 598 -11.59 -20.28 7.05
CA LEU A 598 -10.48 -21.08 6.51
C LEU A 598 -10.39 -22.44 7.20
N ILE A 599 -10.62 -22.51 8.52
CA ILE A 599 -10.72 -23.76 9.30
C ILE A 599 -11.89 -24.60 8.78
N GLU A 600 -13.09 -24.01 8.64
CA GLU A 600 -14.27 -24.65 8.02
C GLU A 600 -13.93 -25.26 6.65
N ALA A 601 -13.22 -24.52 5.78
CA ALA A 601 -12.84 -25.00 4.45
C ALA A 601 -11.76 -26.09 4.45
N LEU A 602 -10.93 -26.19 5.49
CA LEU A 602 -9.97 -27.29 5.69
C LEU A 602 -10.68 -28.55 6.21
N ILE A 603 -11.69 -28.39 7.06
CA ILE A 603 -12.58 -29.48 7.52
C ILE A 603 -13.43 -30.00 6.34
N GLU A 604 -14.07 -29.12 5.56
CA GLU A 604 -14.81 -29.45 4.32
C GLU A 604 -13.99 -30.25 3.29
N ARG A 605 -12.65 -30.22 3.41
CA ARG A 605 -11.73 -30.85 2.45
C ARG A 605 -10.93 -32.01 3.02
N GLU A 606 -11.29 -32.50 4.22
CA GLU A 606 -10.59 -33.62 4.87
C GLU A 606 -9.07 -33.37 4.95
N ARG A 607 -8.71 -32.13 5.31
CA ARG A 607 -7.33 -31.70 5.56
C ARG A 607 -7.12 -31.10 6.95
N TRP A 608 -8.18 -30.91 7.76
CA TRP A 608 -8.00 -30.39 9.11
C TRP A 608 -7.20 -31.36 9.98
N GLU A 609 -7.69 -32.58 10.23
CA GLU A 609 -7.04 -33.55 11.13
C GLU A 609 -5.54 -33.75 10.81
N ASP A 610 -5.21 -34.12 9.56
CA ASP A 610 -3.86 -34.47 9.10
C ASP A 610 -2.97 -33.25 8.72
N SER A 611 -3.33 -32.03 9.15
CA SER A 611 -2.48 -30.84 9.02
C SER A 611 -1.66 -30.58 10.27
N LEU A 612 -0.38 -30.26 10.08
CA LEU A 612 0.37 -29.36 10.96
C LEU A 612 -0.05 -27.92 10.66
N VAL A 613 -0.78 -27.29 11.57
CA VAL A 613 -1.17 -25.87 11.47
C VAL A 613 -0.32 -25.05 12.43
N VAL A 614 0.39 -24.06 11.87
CA VAL A 614 1.19 -23.08 12.62
C VAL A 614 0.55 -21.72 12.43
N PHE A 615 0.18 -21.07 13.54
CA PHE A 615 -0.35 -19.72 13.57
C PHE A 615 0.57 -18.80 14.36
N THR A 616 0.97 -17.67 13.77
CA THR A 616 1.81 -16.66 14.43
C THR A 616 1.61 -15.26 13.86
N SER A 617 2.27 -14.27 14.44
CA SER A 617 2.46 -12.94 13.84
C SER A 617 3.92 -12.72 13.45
N ASP A 618 4.15 -11.74 12.58
CA ASP A 618 5.48 -11.28 12.19
C ASP A 618 6.08 -10.31 13.23
N HIS A 619 5.26 -9.40 13.76
CA HIS A 619 5.57 -8.52 14.89
C HIS A 619 4.27 -7.95 15.51
N GLY A 620 4.38 -7.16 16.57
CA GLY A 620 3.26 -6.44 17.16
C GLY A 620 3.01 -5.05 16.55
N GLU A 621 2.25 -4.23 17.29
CA GLU A 621 1.87 -2.85 16.96
C GLU A 621 1.92 -2.03 18.25
N SER A 622 2.66 -0.92 18.27
CA SER A 622 2.52 0.06 19.36
C SER A 622 1.26 0.89 19.10
N LEU A 623 0.34 0.89 20.07
CA LEU A 623 -0.91 1.63 20.00
C LEU A 623 -0.82 3.00 20.70
N GLY A 624 0.17 3.18 21.56
CA GLY A 624 0.44 4.42 22.29
C GLY A 624 1.39 4.24 23.48
N GLU A 625 1.88 3.02 23.70
CA GLU A 625 3.04 2.71 24.52
C GLU A 625 4.21 3.62 24.16
N ASP A 626 4.95 4.11 25.16
CA ASP A 626 6.06 5.09 25.02
C ASP A 626 5.75 6.33 24.19
N GLU A 627 4.46 6.69 24.07
CA GLU A 627 3.96 7.81 23.26
C GLU A 627 4.22 7.61 21.74
N TYR A 628 4.47 6.35 21.35
CA TYR A 628 4.70 5.86 19.98
C TYR A 628 3.37 5.31 19.40
N TYR A 629 2.58 6.18 18.78
CA TYR A 629 1.19 5.87 18.39
C TYR A 629 1.04 5.25 16.99
N TYR A 630 0.40 4.07 16.94
CA TYR A 630 -0.07 3.35 15.73
C TYR A 630 1.06 3.04 14.74
N SER A 631 2.14 2.43 15.25
CA SER A 631 3.37 2.19 14.51
C SER A 631 4.23 1.06 15.11
N HIS A 632 5.22 0.61 14.34
CA HIS A 632 6.13 -0.50 14.63
C HIS A 632 7.48 -0.28 13.92
N GLY A 633 8.51 -1.03 14.31
CA GLY A 633 9.81 -1.09 13.60
C GLY A 633 10.92 -0.19 14.13
N ALA A 634 10.60 0.83 14.93
CA ALA A 634 11.60 1.62 15.67
C ALA A 634 11.82 1.08 17.10
N SER A 635 10.73 0.74 17.79
CA SER A 635 10.81 0.24 19.17
C SER A 635 11.15 -1.25 19.27
N VAL A 636 11.48 -1.69 20.48
CA VAL A 636 11.74 -3.09 20.87
C VAL A 636 11.01 -3.45 22.18
N ASP A 637 9.95 -2.72 22.51
CA ASP A 637 9.02 -3.03 23.60
C ASP A 637 8.25 -4.34 23.35
N ASP A 638 7.73 -4.97 24.40
CA ASP A 638 6.93 -6.19 24.24
C ASP A 638 5.66 -5.99 23.40
N ALA A 639 5.15 -4.76 23.27
CA ALA A 639 4.02 -4.43 22.38
C ALA A 639 4.36 -4.56 20.89
N SER A 640 5.62 -4.31 20.51
CA SER A 640 6.17 -4.51 19.16
C SER A 640 6.77 -5.90 18.98
N MET A 641 7.26 -6.52 20.06
CA MET A 641 8.12 -7.70 20.00
C MET A 641 7.46 -9.03 20.37
N ARG A 642 6.40 -9.05 21.20
CA ARG A 642 5.77 -10.29 21.70
C ARG A 642 4.59 -10.72 20.82
N VAL A 643 4.83 -11.74 20.00
CA VAL A 643 3.86 -12.29 19.04
C VAL A 643 3.15 -13.53 19.61
N PRO A 644 1.91 -13.83 19.21
CA PRO A 644 1.31 -15.13 19.49
C PRO A 644 2.03 -16.21 18.67
N LEU A 645 2.22 -17.41 19.24
CA LEU A 645 2.58 -18.62 18.49
C LEU A 645 1.73 -19.79 18.98
N LEU A 646 0.97 -20.38 18.06
CA LEU A 646 0.13 -21.56 18.28
C LEU A 646 0.51 -22.62 17.24
N ILE A 647 0.73 -23.85 17.68
CA ILE A 647 1.02 -24.99 16.80
C ILE A 647 0.07 -26.13 17.16
N ARG A 648 -0.55 -26.79 16.18
CA ARG A 648 -1.36 -28.00 16.38
C ARG A 648 -1.22 -28.96 15.21
N GLY A 649 -1.38 -30.26 15.45
CA GLY A 649 -1.28 -31.31 14.43
C GLY A 649 -0.51 -32.55 14.90
N PRO A 650 -0.13 -33.45 13.98
CA PRO A 650 0.65 -34.64 14.31
C PRO A 650 1.94 -34.33 15.07
N GLY A 651 2.22 -35.11 16.12
CA GLY A 651 3.40 -34.91 16.99
C GLY A 651 3.31 -33.77 18.00
N VAL A 652 2.25 -32.95 17.99
CA VAL A 652 2.09 -31.77 18.85
C VAL A 652 1.24 -32.10 20.08
N PRO A 653 1.66 -31.75 21.32
CA PRO A 653 0.83 -31.90 22.51
C PRO A 653 -0.45 -31.07 22.46
N VAL A 654 -1.57 -31.66 22.87
CA VAL A 654 -2.91 -31.07 22.83
C VAL A 654 -3.26 -30.40 24.17
N ARG A 655 -3.77 -29.16 24.13
CA ARG A 655 -4.07 -28.29 25.30
C ARG A 655 -2.86 -28.01 26.18
N HIS A 656 -1.69 -27.92 25.57
CA HIS A 656 -0.42 -27.68 26.24
C HIS A 656 -0.06 -26.19 26.20
N VAL A 657 0.63 -25.73 27.25
CA VAL A 657 1.22 -24.39 27.31
C VAL A 657 2.72 -24.56 27.49
N ASP A 658 3.47 -24.22 26.45
CA ASP A 658 4.93 -24.19 26.48
C ASP A 658 5.37 -22.86 27.10
N HIS A 659 6.18 -22.92 28.15
CA HIS A 659 6.61 -21.74 28.91
C HIS A 659 8.03 -21.28 28.57
N GLY A 660 8.78 -22.05 27.77
CA GLY A 660 10.11 -21.66 27.33
C GLY A 660 10.07 -20.52 26.31
N LEU A 661 11.19 -19.83 26.14
CA LEU A 661 11.31 -18.71 25.22
C LEU A 661 11.51 -19.22 23.79
N VAL A 662 10.83 -18.60 22.82
CA VAL A 662 10.88 -18.96 21.39
C VAL A 662 11.04 -17.69 20.55
N GLN A 663 11.78 -17.78 19.45
CA GLN A 663 11.97 -16.70 18.49
C GLN A 663 11.34 -17.06 17.13
N SER A 664 11.08 -16.05 16.29
CA SER A 664 10.50 -16.26 14.94
C SER A 664 11.27 -17.27 14.08
N ASP A 665 12.59 -17.27 14.20
CA ASP A 665 13.54 -18.14 13.49
C ASP A 665 13.46 -19.61 13.93
N ASP A 666 12.96 -19.92 15.13
CA ASP A 666 12.73 -21.29 15.61
C ASP A 666 11.55 -21.99 14.87
N VAL A 667 10.69 -21.22 14.19
CA VAL A 667 9.46 -21.73 13.55
C VAL A 667 9.79 -22.67 12.39
N MET A 668 10.75 -22.33 11.52
CA MET A 668 11.14 -23.17 10.39
C MET A 668 11.72 -24.54 10.80
N PRO A 669 12.79 -24.64 11.63
CA PRO A 669 13.32 -25.93 12.07
C PRO A 669 12.30 -26.76 12.85
N THR A 670 11.43 -26.13 13.65
CA THR A 670 10.33 -26.84 14.34
C THR A 670 9.33 -27.44 13.35
N ILE A 671 8.99 -26.74 12.25
CA ILE A 671 8.16 -27.32 11.18
C ILE A 671 8.87 -28.48 10.49
N LEU A 672 10.14 -28.31 10.10
CA LEU A 672 10.94 -29.36 9.45
C LEU A 672 11.04 -30.62 10.32
N ARG A 673 11.17 -30.46 11.65
CA ARG A 673 11.15 -31.56 12.61
C ARG A 673 9.80 -32.27 12.67
N LEU A 674 8.71 -31.52 12.80
CA LEU A 674 7.36 -32.09 12.95
C LEU A 674 6.84 -32.77 11.68
N VAL A 675 7.32 -32.38 10.49
CA VAL A 675 7.05 -33.09 9.22
C VAL A 675 8.12 -34.12 8.85
N GLY A 676 9.04 -34.45 9.76
CA GLY A 676 9.97 -35.57 9.59
C GLY A 676 11.04 -35.38 8.50
N VAL A 677 11.45 -34.14 8.21
CA VAL A 677 12.64 -33.89 7.38
C VAL A 677 13.90 -34.28 8.17
N PRO A 678 14.78 -35.17 7.66
CA PRO A 678 16.03 -35.53 8.32
C PRO A 678 16.90 -34.31 8.60
N GLU A 679 17.57 -34.29 9.75
CA GLU A 679 18.42 -33.15 10.18
C GLU A 679 19.59 -32.92 9.19
N GLU A 680 20.00 -33.97 8.46
CA GLU A 680 21.02 -33.91 7.41
C GLU A 680 20.54 -33.24 6.10
N GLU A 681 19.23 -33.03 5.93
CA GLU A 681 18.63 -32.30 4.80
C GLU A 681 18.27 -30.84 5.15
N TRP A 682 18.50 -30.41 6.39
CA TRP A 682 18.16 -29.05 6.82
C TRP A 682 19.17 -28.03 6.24
N PRO A 683 18.71 -26.83 5.80
CA PRO A 683 19.61 -25.75 5.43
C PRO A 683 20.32 -25.18 6.66
N GLU A 684 21.38 -24.39 6.45
CA GLU A 684 21.98 -23.58 7.52
C GLU A 684 20.95 -22.59 8.07
N MET A 685 20.77 -22.60 9.39
CA MET A 685 19.77 -21.84 10.16
C MET A 685 20.38 -21.42 11.51
N ASP A 686 19.91 -20.30 12.06
CA ASP A 686 20.27 -19.80 13.39
C ASP A 686 19.26 -20.26 14.48
N GLY A 687 17.99 -20.42 14.08
CA GLY A 687 16.90 -20.90 14.92
C GLY A 687 16.98 -22.39 15.23
N ASN A 688 16.25 -22.81 16.25
CA ASN A 688 16.29 -24.16 16.82
C ASN A 688 14.92 -24.85 16.74
N ASP A 689 14.89 -26.17 16.62
CA ASP A 689 13.69 -26.91 16.96
C ASP A 689 13.34 -26.68 18.44
N VAL A 690 12.05 -26.47 18.75
CA VAL A 690 11.53 -26.42 20.12
C VAL A 690 10.66 -27.62 20.50
N SER A 691 10.32 -28.51 19.55
CA SER A 691 9.48 -29.70 19.81
C SER A 691 10.15 -30.76 20.69
N TRP A 692 11.47 -30.72 20.88
CA TRP A 692 12.16 -31.54 21.89
C TRP A 692 11.61 -31.34 23.31
N ARG A 693 11.13 -30.13 23.66
CA ARG A 693 10.52 -29.83 24.98
C ARG A 693 9.33 -30.74 25.31
N TRP A 694 8.67 -31.26 24.28
CA TRP A 694 7.43 -32.06 24.39
C TRP A 694 7.70 -33.55 24.56
N ASN A 695 8.86 -34.02 24.09
CA ASN A 695 9.18 -35.44 23.99
C ASN A 695 10.27 -35.87 24.99
N ASP A 696 11.18 -34.97 25.37
CA ASP A 696 12.37 -35.33 26.15
C ASP A 696 12.09 -35.34 27.66
N LYS A 697 11.92 -36.54 28.24
CA LYS A 697 11.88 -36.76 29.69
C LYS A 697 13.28 -36.73 30.33
N THR A 698 14.34 -36.54 29.54
CA THR A 698 15.73 -36.51 29.98
C THR A 698 16.16 -35.06 30.17
N PRO A 699 16.53 -34.62 31.38
CA PRO A 699 17.06 -33.27 31.56
C PRO A 699 18.36 -33.11 30.76
N ARG A 700 18.34 -32.31 29.69
CA ARG A 700 19.58 -31.86 29.03
C ARG A 700 20.48 -31.18 30.08
N PRO A 701 21.81 -31.38 30.03
CA PRO A 701 22.72 -30.87 31.06
C PRO A 701 22.78 -29.34 31.03
N ILE A 702 21.94 -28.71 31.88
CA ILE A 702 21.74 -27.26 32.05
C ILE A 702 21.99 -26.49 30.75
N ALA A 703 20.99 -26.48 29.87
CA ALA A 703 21.00 -25.60 28.71
C ALA A 703 21.32 -24.15 29.16
N PRO A 704 22.14 -23.40 28.40
CA PRO A 704 22.36 -21.99 28.72
C PRO A 704 21.01 -21.28 28.74
N GLU A 705 20.75 -20.57 29.84
CA GLU A 705 19.57 -19.73 30.11
C GLU A 705 18.91 -19.18 28.83
N GLU A 706 17.71 -19.67 28.51
CA GLU A 706 17.06 -19.40 27.23
C GLU A 706 16.94 -17.88 27.00
N TYR A 707 17.39 -17.46 25.81
CA TYR A 707 17.47 -16.05 25.45
C TYR A 707 17.03 -15.81 24.01
N ALA A 708 16.47 -14.63 23.76
CA ALA A 708 16.12 -14.12 22.44
C ALA A 708 16.92 -12.84 22.16
N ILE A 709 17.33 -12.62 20.91
CA ILE A 709 18.07 -11.44 20.45
C ILE A 709 17.42 -10.88 19.19
N ALA A 710 17.13 -9.57 19.21
CA ALA A 710 16.52 -8.86 18.10
C ALA A 710 17.16 -7.47 17.88
N GLU A 711 17.02 -6.94 16.66
CA GLU A 711 17.34 -5.55 16.34
C GLU A 711 16.15 -4.83 15.69
N SER A 712 16.10 -3.51 15.81
CA SER A 712 15.13 -2.64 15.12
C SER A 712 15.86 -1.63 14.23
N SER A 713 15.14 -0.90 13.37
CA SER A 713 15.77 0.17 12.57
C SER A 713 14.86 1.38 12.35
N THR A 714 15.33 2.55 12.77
CA THR A 714 14.73 3.83 12.43
C THR A 714 15.38 4.38 11.16
N LEU A 715 14.57 4.56 10.11
CA LEU A 715 14.96 5.30 8.92
C LEU A 715 15.05 6.80 9.26
N MET A 716 16.26 7.38 9.23
CA MET A 716 16.49 8.80 9.56
C MET A 716 15.92 9.81 8.55
N ILE A 717 15.01 9.41 7.67
CA ILE A 717 14.25 10.32 6.79
C ILE A 717 13.44 11.32 7.64
N ASN A 718 12.85 10.88 8.75
CA ASN A 718 12.10 11.75 9.66
C ASN A 718 13.03 12.62 10.54
N GLY A 719 14.24 12.13 10.84
CA GLY A 719 15.17 12.77 11.78
C GLY A 719 15.60 14.18 11.38
N VAL A 720 15.63 14.52 10.08
CA VAL A 720 15.90 15.90 9.62
C VAL A 720 14.77 16.85 9.99
N HIS A 721 13.52 16.37 10.04
CA HIS A 721 12.36 17.19 10.42
C HIS A 721 12.33 17.42 11.93
N ASP A 722 12.55 16.38 12.73
CA ASP A 722 12.56 16.48 14.20
C ASP A 722 13.78 17.28 14.72
N PHE A 723 14.94 17.15 14.05
CA PHE A 723 16.11 18.01 14.26
C PHE A 723 15.78 19.49 14.03
N LEU A 724 14.97 19.83 13.02
CA LEU A 724 14.51 21.19 12.75
C LEU A 724 13.37 21.65 13.67
N ALA A 725 12.59 20.73 14.24
CA ALA A 725 11.56 21.03 15.24
C ALA A 725 12.14 21.34 16.63
N SER A 726 13.39 20.93 16.91
CA SER A 726 14.05 21.19 18.19
C SER A 726 14.31 22.69 18.46
N GLY A 727 13.50 23.27 19.36
CA GLY A 727 13.61 24.68 19.73
C GLY A 727 14.86 24.99 20.56
N ARG A 728 15.64 26.01 20.14
CA ARG A 728 16.83 26.49 20.89
C ARG A 728 16.52 26.84 22.35
N LYS A 729 17.15 26.13 23.29
CA LYS A 729 17.32 26.57 24.70
C LYS A 729 18.79 26.93 24.96
N GLY A 730 19.13 28.19 24.67
CA GLY A 730 20.49 28.73 24.84
C GLY A 730 21.48 28.20 23.80
N LYS A 731 22.72 27.94 24.22
CA LYS A 731 23.79 27.35 23.38
C LYS A 731 23.60 25.84 23.10
N ARG A 732 22.60 25.20 23.71
CA ARG A 732 22.37 23.76 23.60
C ARG A 732 21.34 23.41 22.51
N TYR A 733 21.63 22.33 21.80
CA TYR A 733 20.74 21.66 20.84
C TYR A 733 20.27 20.35 21.47
N CYS A 734 18.97 20.03 21.44
CA CYS A 734 18.43 18.83 22.09
C CYS A 734 17.38 18.14 21.23
N VAL A 735 17.61 16.87 20.88
CA VAL A 735 16.57 15.99 20.35
C VAL A 735 15.82 15.41 21.55
N HIS A 736 14.50 15.55 21.57
CA HIS A 736 13.65 15.06 22.66
C HIS A 736 12.88 13.83 22.19
N GLU A 737 13.29 12.63 22.63
CA GLU A 737 12.40 11.47 22.70
C GLU A 737 11.76 11.43 24.10
N THR A 738 10.62 10.77 24.20
CA THR A 738 9.68 10.87 25.32
C THR A 738 10.21 10.24 26.62
N ARG A 739 11.10 9.25 26.51
CA ARG A 739 11.87 8.70 27.64
C ARG A 739 13.29 9.29 27.82
N TYR A 740 13.82 10.06 26.86
CA TYR A 740 15.18 10.62 26.95
C TYR A 740 15.43 11.82 26.03
N SER A 741 16.09 12.85 26.57
CA SER A 741 16.54 14.02 25.82
C SER A 741 18.03 13.92 25.50
N ILE A 742 18.40 13.91 24.22
CA ILE A 742 19.80 13.84 23.77
C ILE A 742 20.27 15.24 23.40
N CYS A 743 21.13 15.82 24.24
CA CYS A 743 21.57 17.22 24.14
C CYS A 743 23.05 17.38 23.78
N VAL A 744 23.39 18.48 23.09
CA VAL A 744 24.74 18.86 22.64
C VAL A 744 25.03 20.31 23.01
N GLY A 745 26.17 20.54 23.66
CA GLY A 745 26.70 21.86 24.04
C GLY A 745 27.53 21.78 25.33
N GLU A 746 28.45 22.73 25.54
CA GLU A 746 29.25 22.79 26.77
C GLU A 746 28.37 23.10 28.00
N PRO A 747 28.69 22.53 29.18
CA PRO A 747 28.16 23.03 30.45
C PRO A 747 28.75 24.42 30.73
N GLU A 748 27.95 25.33 31.27
CA GLU A 748 28.45 26.58 31.84
C GLU A 748 28.72 26.35 33.34
N ASP A 749 29.88 26.78 33.85
CA ASP A 749 30.23 26.67 35.27
C ASP A 749 29.20 27.41 36.14
N GLU A 750 28.77 26.78 37.24
CA GLU A 750 27.76 27.34 38.15
C GLU A 750 28.33 28.49 39.00
N GLY A 751 28.37 29.69 38.42
CA GLY A 751 28.65 30.94 39.13
C GLY A 751 27.52 31.33 40.09
N GLU A 752 27.91 31.57 41.35
CA GLU A 752 27.12 31.93 42.54
C GLU A 752 25.68 32.48 42.32
N LEU A 753 24.71 31.82 42.95
CA LEU A 753 23.31 32.24 43.03
C LEU A 753 23.13 33.57 43.79
N ALA A 754 22.85 34.65 43.08
CA ALA A 754 22.41 35.92 43.66
C ALA A 754 20.89 35.91 43.92
N GLU A 755 20.46 36.27 45.14
CA GLU A 755 19.03 36.29 45.51
C GLU A 755 18.22 37.37 44.77
N PRO A 756 16.98 37.07 44.31
CA PRO A 756 16.11 38.06 43.66
C PRO A 756 15.36 38.96 44.67
N ALA A 757 15.84 40.18 44.86
CA ALA A 757 15.13 41.21 45.63
C ALA A 757 13.82 41.65 44.95
N GLY A 758 12.66 41.24 45.48
CA GLY A 758 11.33 41.53 44.92
C GLY A 758 10.64 42.80 45.46
N LYS A 759 9.57 43.25 44.78
CA LYS A 759 8.46 44.13 45.27
C LYS A 759 7.28 44.14 44.25
N PRO A 760 6.05 44.59 44.61
CA PRO A 760 4.89 43.70 44.46
C PRO A 760 3.57 44.31 43.91
N GLY A 761 2.58 43.45 43.65
CA GLY A 761 1.15 43.82 43.46
C GLY A 761 0.48 43.05 42.32
N ALA A 762 -0.81 42.69 42.36
CA ALA A 762 -1.81 42.81 43.43
C ALA A 762 -2.87 41.68 43.33
N ALA A 763 -3.54 41.35 44.44
CA ALA A 763 -4.37 40.14 44.55
C ALA A 763 -5.87 40.32 44.23
N LYS A 764 -6.54 39.22 43.87
CA LYS A 764 -8.03 39.09 43.88
C LYS A 764 -8.44 37.90 44.77
N LYS A 765 -9.58 38.04 45.47
CA LYS A 765 -10.02 37.13 46.55
C LYS A 765 -10.94 36.00 46.05
N PRO A 766 -10.94 34.80 46.69
CA PRO A 766 -11.84 33.69 46.36
C PRO A 766 -13.26 33.85 46.94
N LYS A 767 -14.22 33.05 46.45
CA LYS A 767 -15.58 32.90 47.01
C LYS A 767 -15.78 31.51 47.65
N LYS A 768 -16.66 31.43 48.65
CA LYS A 768 -16.92 30.24 49.50
C LYS A 768 -17.98 29.28 48.91
N PRO A 769 -17.96 27.98 49.29
CA PRO A 769 -18.90 26.95 48.81
C PRO A 769 -20.26 26.93 49.55
N LYS A 770 -21.20 26.11 49.05
CA LYS A 770 -22.50 25.80 49.69
C LYS A 770 -22.65 24.29 49.99
N LYS A 771 -23.40 23.96 51.05
CA LYS A 771 -23.96 22.62 51.39
C LYS A 771 -25.45 22.60 50.90
N THR A 772 -26.23 21.52 50.74
CA THR A 772 -26.56 20.28 51.50
C THR A 772 -27.26 19.26 50.53
N ARG A 773 -27.78 18.04 50.82
CA ARG A 773 -27.84 17.05 51.94
C ARG A 773 -28.07 15.63 51.30
N PRO A 774 -28.07 14.48 52.04
CA PRO A 774 -27.92 13.13 51.45
C PRO A 774 -29.20 12.28 51.24
N LYS A 775 -29.03 11.15 50.53
CA LYS A 775 -29.85 9.91 50.57
C LYS A 775 -28.97 8.65 50.36
N GLN A 776 -29.47 7.48 50.78
CA GLN A 776 -28.90 6.12 50.68
C GLN A 776 -30.08 5.09 50.73
N PRO A 777 -29.93 3.78 50.43
CA PRO A 777 -28.79 3.05 49.85
C PRO A 777 -29.12 2.11 48.63
N VAL A 778 -28.08 1.76 47.83
CA VAL A 778 -27.56 0.40 47.42
C VAL A 778 -28.57 -0.79 47.34
N PRO A 779 -28.57 -1.71 46.33
CA PRO A 779 -27.43 -2.29 45.54
C PRO A 779 -27.61 -2.23 43.99
N LEU A 780 -26.80 -2.83 43.08
CA LEU A 780 -25.81 -3.94 43.13
C LEU A 780 -24.72 -3.78 42.02
N GLU A 781 -23.48 -4.22 42.30
CA GLU A 781 -22.28 -4.49 41.46
C GLU A 781 -22.14 -4.01 40.00
N ARG A 782 -21.04 -3.26 39.75
CA ARG A 782 -19.99 -3.55 38.73
C ARG A 782 -18.62 -3.06 39.26
N PRO A 783 -17.48 -3.69 38.92
CA PRO A 783 -16.17 -3.10 39.16
C PRO A 783 -15.91 -1.93 38.19
N GLU A 784 -15.39 -0.81 38.69
CA GLU A 784 -14.97 0.32 37.86
C GLU A 784 -13.55 0.10 37.29
N PRO A 785 -13.25 0.58 36.07
CA PRO A 785 -11.91 0.48 35.50
C PRO A 785 -10.94 1.43 36.23
N ILE A 786 -9.80 0.87 36.66
CA ILE A 786 -8.74 1.61 37.37
C ILE A 786 -8.22 2.73 36.45
N THR A 787 -8.52 3.97 36.81
CA THR A 787 -8.25 5.17 36.00
C THR A 787 -7.50 6.23 36.82
N THR A 788 -6.35 5.84 37.34
CA THR A 788 -5.46 6.68 38.14
C THR A 788 -4.01 6.58 37.66
N PHE A 789 -3.67 7.34 36.61
CA PHE A 789 -2.29 7.78 36.41
C PHE A 789 -2.02 8.97 37.34
N HIS A 790 -0.97 8.90 38.16
CA HIS A 790 -0.63 9.96 39.10
C HIS A 790 0.17 11.08 38.42
N ASP A 791 -0.20 12.32 38.74
CA ASP A 791 0.59 13.51 38.39
C ASP A 791 1.87 13.54 39.22
N HIS A 792 2.99 13.22 38.59
CA HIS A 792 4.33 13.22 39.19
C HIS A 792 5.29 14.11 38.39
N THR A 793 5.25 15.39 38.71
CA THR A 793 6.31 16.35 38.39
C THR A 793 7.57 16.03 39.19
N VAL A 794 8.45 15.20 38.63
CA VAL A 794 9.79 14.91 39.19
C VAL A 794 10.80 15.92 38.63
N ASP A 795 11.54 16.58 39.53
CA ASP A 795 12.62 17.50 39.17
C ASP A 795 13.86 16.72 38.65
N PRO A 796 14.30 16.92 37.40
CA PRO A 796 15.30 16.06 36.76
C PRO A 796 16.76 16.28 37.23
N LEU A 797 17.02 17.05 38.28
CA LEU A 797 18.37 17.50 38.67
C LEU A 797 19.03 16.73 39.83
N GLN A 798 18.56 15.55 40.22
CA GLN A 798 19.15 14.76 41.34
C GLN A 798 19.72 13.37 40.98
N GLN A 799 20.34 13.23 39.81
CA GLN A 799 21.21 12.07 39.52
C GLN A 799 22.66 12.52 39.24
N ARG A 800 23.58 12.16 40.13
CA ARG A 800 25.03 12.27 39.85
C ARG A 800 25.44 11.18 38.86
N PRO A 801 26.14 11.49 37.76
CA PRO A 801 26.69 10.48 36.88
C PRO A 801 27.77 9.66 37.59
N LEU A 802 27.81 8.35 37.29
CA LEU A 802 28.95 7.50 37.63
C LEU A 802 30.15 7.92 36.75
N ALA A 803 31.36 7.87 37.31
CA ALA A 803 32.58 8.21 36.58
C ALA A 803 32.83 7.21 35.44
N PRO A 804 33.27 7.65 34.25
CA PRO A 804 33.59 6.76 33.15
C PRO A 804 34.89 5.98 33.43
N GLU A 805 34.87 4.67 33.24
CA GLU A 805 36.09 3.90 32.99
C GLU A 805 36.64 4.29 31.59
N GLU A 806 37.95 4.44 31.46
CA GLU A 806 38.57 5.01 30.25
C GLU A 806 38.37 4.11 29.02
N VAL A 807 37.66 4.64 28.01
CA VAL A 807 37.50 3.97 26.71
C VAL A 807 38.85 3.95 25.99
N PRO A 808 39.34 2.79 25.50
CA PRO A 808 40.63 2.72 24.82
C PRO A 808 40.70 3.69 23.63
N PRO A 809 41.82 4.44 23.43
CA PRO A 809 41.90 5.47 22.40
C PRO A 809 41.64 4.98 20.96
N GLU A 810 41.92 3.72 20.66
CA GLU A 810 41.60 3.09 19.37
C GLU A 810 40.10 2.90 19.15
N VAL A 811 39.32 2.66 20.21
CA VAL A 811 37.85 2.61 20.17
C VAL A 811 37.28 4.03 20.04
N GLU A 812 37.82 5.00 20.78
CA GLU A 812 37.41 6.40 20.66
C GLU A 812 37.69 6.96 19.24
N ARG A 813 38.84 6.61 18.65
CA ARG A 813 39.18 6.96 17.27
C ARG A 813 38.17 6.39 16.27
N ARG A 814 37.84 5.10 16.39
CA ARG A 814 36.84 4.43 15.53
C ARG A 814 35.44 5.03 15.70
N LEU A 815 35.04 5.43 16.91
CA LEU A 815 33.79 6.15 17.16
C LEU A 815 33.80 7.53 16.49
N ARG A 816 34.87 8.33 16.66
CA ARG A 816 35.02 9.66 16.03
C ARG A 816 35.09 9.60 14.50
N GLU A 817 35.65 8.54 13.93
CA GLU A 817 35.66 8.28 12.48
C GLU A 817 34.29 7.78 11.98
N GLY A 818 33.57 6.98 12.76
CA GLY A 818 32.20 6.55 12.52
C GLY A 818 31.20 7.71 12.48
N LEU A 819 31.24 8.63 13.45
CA LEU A 819 30.38 9.83 13.46
C LEU A 819 30.54 10.70 12.21
N LYS A 820 31.75 10.78 11.64
CA LYS A 820 32.01 11.56 10.42
C LYS A 820 31.41 10.94 9.15
N ARG A 821 30.98 9.67 9.19
CA ARG A 821 30.38 8.95 8.06
C ARG A 821 28.84 9.01 8.03
N TRP A 822 28.20 9.83 8.88
CA TRP A 822 26.75 9.73 9.15
C TRP A 822 25.83 10.84 8.58
N PRO A 823 25.67 11.01 7.25
CA PRO A 823 24.53 11.75 6.70
C PRO A 823 23.26 10.90 6.49
N PHE A 824 23.39 9.59 6.23
CA PHE A 824 22.28 8.74 5.74
C PHE A 824 22.27 7.28 6.30
N GLY A 825 22.74 7.03 7.52
CA GLY A 825 22.74 5.69 8.14
C GLY A 825 21.51 5.40 9.00
N SER A 826 20.96 4.18 8.95
CA SER A 826 19.87 3.73 9.84
C SER A 826 20.33 3.69 11.29
N VAL A 827 19.55 4.25 12.22
CA VAL A 827 19.80 4.15 13.67
C VAL A 827 19.07 2.91 14.19
N ARG A 828 19.75 2.04 14.94
CA ARG A 828 19.21 0.74 15.37
C ARG A 828 19.21 0.58 16.88
N ARG A 829 18.08 0.18 17.47
CA ARG A 829 18.04 -0.38 18.83
C ARG A 829 18.31 -1.88 18.74
N ARG A 830 18.77 -2.49 19.84
CA ARG A 830 18.93 -3.95 19.96
C ARG A 830 18.44 -4.40 21.32
N MET A 831 17.98 -5.64 21.42
CA MET A 831 17.58 -6.23 22.70
C MET A 831 18.14 -7.64 22.88
N VAL A 832 18.37 -8.01 24.15
CA VAL A 832 18.51 -9.40 24.60
C VAL A 832 17.47 -9.63 25.69
N ARG A 833 16.57 -10.58 25.48
CA ARG A 833 15.56 -11.02 26.44
C ARG A 833 15.94 -12.40 26.99
N THR A 834 15.61 -12.63 28.25
CA THR A 834 15.50 -13.94 28.92
C THR A 834 14.09 -14.03 29.53
N GLU A 835 13.70 -15.13 30.15
CA GLU A 835 12.40 -15.26 30.85
C GLU A 835 12.08 -14.07 31.77
N ARG A 836 13.09 -13.60 32.52
CA ARG A 836 12.95 -12.55 33.55
C ARG A 836 13.57 -11.20 33.18
N TYR A 837 14.69 -11.17 32.47
CA TYR A 837 15.47 -9.93 32.26
C TYR A 837 15.56 -9.55 30.78
N LYS A 838 15.32 -8.27 30.48
CA LYS A 838 15.44 -7.69 29.14
C LYS A 838 16.42 -6.52 29.16
N LEU A 839 17.50 -6.64 28.38
CA LEU A 839 18.50 -5.58 28.16
C LEU A 839 18.24 -4.94 26.81
N VAL A 840 18.22 -3.60 26.75
CA VAL A 840 18.11 -2.83 25.50
C VAL A 840 19.34 -1.95 25.30
N GLU A 841 19.95 -2.00 24.12
CA GLU A 841 20.93 -1.02 23.65
C GLU A 841 20.25 0.09 22.85
N ILE A 842 20.28 1.30 23.39
CA ILE A 842 19.71 2.52 22.80
C ILE A 842 20.84 3.40 22.27
N PRO A 843 20.99 3.59 20.94
CA PRO A 843 22.08 4.37 20.36
C PRO A 843 22.05 5.83 20.81
N GLN A 844 23.22 6.46 20.95
CA GLN A 844 23.37 7.84 21.44
C GLN A 844 23.99 8.75 20.38
N LEU A 845 23.56 10.01 20.29
CA LEU A 845 24.12 10.99 19.33
C LEU A 845 25.59 11.34 19.62
N SER A 846 26.08 11.08 20.83
CA SER A 846 27.50 11.15 21.20
C SER A 846 28.36 10.02 20.59
N GLY A 847 27.73 9.03 19.95
CA GLY A 847 28.32 7.73 19.69
C GLY A 847 28.11 6.75 20.85
N GLY A 848 28.17 5.46 20.54
CA GLY A 848 27.92 4.37 21.49
C GLY A 848 26.43 4.13 21.76
N TYR A 849 26.16 3.31 22.80
CA TYR A 849 24.82 2.88 23.19
C TYR A 849 24.63 3.06 24.70
N LYS A 850 23.51 3.65 25.13
CA LYS A 850 23.02 3.51 26.50
C LYS A 850 22.46 2.10 26.65
N ARG A 851 22.91 1.38 27.67
CA ARG A 851 22.36 0.07 28.06
C ARG A 851 21.32 0.28 29.16
N VAL A 852 20.10 -0.19 28.92
CA VAL A 852 18.95 -0.15 29.85
C VAL A 852 18.56 -1.58 30.18
N LEU A 853 18.18 -1.87 31.43
CA LEU A 853 17.78 -3.21 31.88
C LEU A 853 16.44 -3.14 32.61
N TYR A 854 15.53 -4.07 32.29
CA TYR A 854 14.24 -4.24 32.96
C TYR A 854 14.15 -5.62 33.63
N ASP A 855 13.42 -5.72 34.75
CA ASP A 855 13.08 -6.97 35.45
C ASP A 855 11.60 -7.30 35.21
N LEU A 856 11.32 -8.07 34.17
CA LEU A 856 9.98 -8.31 33.61
C LEU A 856 9.00 -8.99 34.58
N GLU A 857 9.50 -9.59 35.66
CA GLU A 857 8.69 -10.18 36.74
C GLU A 857 8.14 -9.11 37.69
N ALA A 858 8.90 -8.02 37.91
CA ALA A 858 8.53 -6.91 38.79
C ALA A 858 7.96 -5.71 38.01
N ASP A 859 8.39 -5.53 36.77
CA ASP A 859 8.02 -4.46 35.86
C ASP A 859 7.73 -5.03 34.44
N PRO A 860 6.55 -5.63 34.24
CA PRO A 860 6.15 -6.17 32.93
C PRO A 860 5.85 -5.08 31.88
N SER A 861 5.92 -3.80 32.26
CA SER A 861 5.68 -2.64 31.39
C SER A 861 6.96 -1.91 30.99
N GLU A 862 8.13 -2.46 31.36
CA GLU A 862 9.46 -1.96 30.98
C GLU A 862 9.66 -0.47 31.32
N LEU A 863 9.24 -0.02 32.51
CA LEU A 863 9.28 1.38 32.95
C LEU A 863 10.54 1.76 33.75
N GLU A 864 11.16 0.84 34.51
CA GLU A 864 12.25 1.14 35.45
C GLU A 864 13.62 0.59 34.99
N ASP A 865 14.57 1.51 34.73
CA ASP A 865 15.96 1.17 34.37
C ASP A 865 16.78 0.69 35.57
N ILE A 866 16.70 -0.61 35.85
CA ILE A 866 17.42 -1.28 36.95
C ILE A 866 18.88 -1.63 36.62
N SER A 867 19.46 -1.14 35.51
CA SER A 867 20.81 -1.49 35.05
C SER A 867 21.89 -1.20 36.11
N ALA A 868 21.79 -0.05 36.79
CA ALA A 868 22.66 0.34 37.91
C ALA A 868 22.43 -0.52 39.18
N ALA A 869 21.23 -1.06 39.37
CA ALA A 869 20.88 -1.92 40.51
C ALA A 869 21.19 -3.41 40.27
N ARG A 870 21.44 -3.83 39.03
CA ARG A 870 21.83 -5.20 38.63
C ARG A 870 23.01 -5.24 37.63
N PRO A 871 24.17 -4.60 37.92
CA PRO A 871 25.29 -4.48 36.98
C PRO A 871 26.05 -5.79 36.70
N ARG A 872 25.69 -6.90 37.35
CA ARG A 872 26.13 -8.25 36.96
C ARG A 872 25.24 -8.83 35.85
N VAL A 873 23.92 -8.67 35.96
CA VAL A 873 22.94 -9.12 34.96
C VAL A 873 23.12 -8.33 33.66
N ALA A 874 23.21 -6.99 33.75
CA ALA A 874 23.41 -6.13 32.59
C ALA A 874 24.65 -6.53 31.77
N ARG A 875 25.80 -6.76 32.43
CA ARG A 875 27.04 -7.21 31.77
C ARG A 875 26.97 -8.65 31.23
N ARG A 876 26.19 -9.54 31.85
CA ARG A 876 25.93 -10.89 31.33
C ARG A 876 25.15 -10.84 30.01
N LEU A 877 24.06 -10.06 29.98
CA LEU A 877 23.24 -9.91 28.77
C LEU A 877 23.98 -9.11 27.68
N SER A 878 24.81 -8.12 28.06
CA SER A 878 25.69 -7.42 27.11
C SER A 878 26.63 -8.40 26.39
N ARG A 879 27.17 -9.40 27.08
CA ARG A 879 28.03 -10.46 26.49
C ARG A 879 27.29 -11.48 25.63
N LEU A 880 25.96 -11.56 25.69
CA LEU A 880 25.18 -12.30 24.71
C LEU A 880 25.10 -11.47 23.42
N LEU A 881 24.72 -10.19 23.55
CA LEU A 881 24.65 -9.27 22.42
C LEU A 881 26.01 -9.06 21.73
N GLU A 882 27.09 -8.89 22.48
CA GLU A 882 28.46 -8.73 21.97
C GLU A 882 28.95 -9.97 21.21
N ARG A 883 28.44 -11.17 21.51
CA ARG A 883 28.73 -12.40 20.74
C ARG A 883 27.92 -12.45 19.45
N TRP A 884 26.61 -12.21 19.53
CA TRP A 884 25.72 -12.06 18.36
C TRP A 884 26.13 -10.91 17.42
N LEU A 885 26.88 -9.92 17.92
CA LEU A 885 27.49 -8.86 17.14
C LEU A 885 28.87 -9.21 16.54
N ALA A 886 29.61 -10.15 17.15
CA ALA A 886 30.89 -10.62 16.65
C ALA A 886 30.73 -11.61 15.48
N ASP A 887 29.58 -12.29 15.41
CA ASP A 887 29.20 -13.21 14.34
C ASP A 887 28.78 -12.48 13.04
N GLN A 888 28.32 -11.22 13.16
CA GLN A 888 27.81 -10.49 12.01
C GLN A 888 28.92 -10.26 10.97
N PRO A 889 28.65 -10.52 9.67
CA PRO A 889 29.59 -10.19 8.63
C PRO A 889 29.92 -8.70 8.69
N ILE A 890 31.21 -8.39 8.81
CA ILE A 890 31.71 -7.02 8.68
C ILE A 890 31.44 -6.60 7.24
N TYR A 891 30.33 -5.90 7.03
CA TYR A 891 30.08 -5.12 5.83
C TYR A 891 31.14 -4.02 5.78
N GLU A 892 32.32 -4.36 5.24
CA GLU A 892 33.28 -3.37 4.81
C GLU A 892 32.55 -2.38 3.90
N SER A 893 32.56 -1.10 4.30
CA SER A 893 32.01 -0.05 3.48
C SER A 893 32.83 0.00 2.19
N LYS A 894 32.32 -0.60 1.10
CA LYS A 894 32.97 -0.55 -0.20
C LYS A 894 33.31 0.91 -0.49
N GLU A 895 34.59 1.24 -0.51
CA GLU A 895 35.01 2.57 -0.90
C GLU A 895 34.57 2.75 -2.35
N LEU A 896 33.64 3.68 -2.58
CA LEU A 896 33.14 3.99 -3.91
C LEU A 896 34.35 4.31 -4.79
N THR A 897 34.52 3.54 -5.87
CA THR A 897 35.67 3.73 -6.73
C THR A 897 35.67 5.15 -7.31
N PRO A 898 36.83 5.69 -7.73
CA PRO A 898 36.86 7.01 -8.37
C PRO A 898 35.92 7.13 -9.58
N GLU A 899 35.62 6.02 -10.27
CA GLU A 899 34.56 5.91 -11.28
C GLU A 899 33.16 6.07 -10.69
N GLU A 900 32.78 5.29 -9.67
CA GLU A 900 31.45 5.38 -9.03
C GLU A 900 31.21 6.75 -8.38
N ILE A 901 32.23 7.36 -7.77
CA ILE A 901 32.15 8.75 -7.27
C ILE A 901 31.95 9.73 -8.42
N ARG A 902 32.64 9.55 -9.57
CA ARG A 902 32.45 10.39 -10.76
C ARG A 902 31.04 10.25 -11.33
N GLU A 903 30.48 9.04 -11.39
CA GLU A 903 29.10 8.83 -11.83
C GLU A 903 28.08 9.43 -10.86
N LEU A 904 28.22 9.19 -9.56
CA LEU A 904 27.29 9.72 -8.54
C LEU A 904 27.34 11.25 -8.44
N LYS A 905 28.51 11.88 -8.67
CA LYS A 905 28.61 13.34 -8.86
C LYS A 905 27.99 13.80 -10.18
N ALA A 906 28.21 13.10 -11.29
CA ALA A 906 27.61 13.43 -12.59
C ALA A 906 26.07 13.30 -12.61
N LEU A 907 25.53 12.40 -11.77
CA LEU A 907 24.10 12.21 -11.51
C LEU A 907 23.54 13.18 -10.45
N GLY A 908 24.40 13.90 -9.72
CA GLY A 908 24.01 14.90 -8.72
C GLY A 908 23.62 14.35 -7.35
N TYR A 909 23.93 13.08 -7.04
CA TYR A 909 23.68 12.46 -5.73
C TYR A 909 24.76 12.80 -4.69
N ILE A 910 25.95 13.21 -5.13
CA ILE A 910 27.05 13.68 -4.29
C ILE A 910 27.42 15.09 -4.72
N GLY A 911 27.62 16.00 -3.75
CA GLY A 911 28.07 17.37 -4.00
C GLY A 911 29.54 17.46 -4.43
N ASP A 912 30.02 18.67 -4.72
CA ASP A 912 31.43 18.93 -5.03
C ASP A 912 32.35 18.79 -3.80
#